data_AF-A0A380Q9P1-F1
#
_entry.id   AF-A0A380Q9P1-F1
#
_cell.length_a   1.000
_cell.length_b   1.000
_cell.length_c   1.000
_cell.angle_alpha   90.00
_cell.angle_beta   90.00
_cell.angle_gamma   90.00
#
_symmetry.space_group_name_H-M   'P 1'
#
loop_
_entity.id
_entity.type
_entity.pdbx_description
1 polymer ?
#
loop_
_entity_poly.entity_id
_entity_poly.type
_entity_poly.pdbx_seq_one_letter_code
_entity_poly.pdbx_strand_id
1 'polypeptide(L)'
;MLKYFRLGLFTADVQADTGSQHSFSRVPAAAINPITLAIVVAFSTIALPPMALAACTSSGVGTYVCEGENNAGISLSGTDIAVETLPGFGITEPGDIAPALSLIGSGAISYLDTNSSALDTAGAYSLSIENDTLMTGQSTSINVQTNGSIGSGVYINNQSSEDSTIRVDLSGILSSGLSGTPALSIFSSADKDSTIILNTHAISGASGIYSDNYSQNGAAITKVDITGDINAEHSGASINNRGNGETSIINFNSKNIRTEFDSLNIHNANDLGAVITDINIDGDISSANSQAATVYNSSNDGLSSIRFRANHVSGEYSGLYIGNDGRDNIDNDGRTSSVITDILLTGDLTVVSGVGLHLHSATDGGDINVSARLNNLYSRYEGVIVNASTLTGNMQLNFDVSGDIVNEMGAGMRVWGTASGGNSAIIIKVNNISSGSELFNITNFAHLGTAFSGITASGHLLSEQGQGAIINTGSTLGDATAVINLNDITTVGNSVDIYTMANEGDSTTYLTVTGQINASQGSGIALNTQATDGSTLVNVDVNNIASEYDAIYLYNFVTGVDSGTSTIDLTTRGALVSQQGYGINIETNTADTYVTVGGLVHGGNGTAIGLHRLENVQTSATLELQSGYALEGVTQALVFTGNYADINDAALDLANSHLVLGGTGDAAFDLGRIDNREEAILDGDPNRITGFGTLTKTNNSIWTLTGSNMADGDANAFLSANIAGGILVLDNATLGLTPTAGALTGPAVNRLSAADIAADPTLVATETGALTLGEGGALSSIGDSVLSGNLISAGGILLSNTYTGGNGAATDDRLTVTGTYLGENNGSGEGAWLTLDTVLGDDDSATDRLVINGDATGTTSVRVNNAGGLGDKTLNGINLITVDGLAQDDTFLLAGDYVTTDGYQAVVGGAYAYTLQADGEAATEGRNWYLSSELMLTEGVRYQAGVPLYEQYPQVLAA
;
A
#
# COMPACT_ATOMS: atom_id res chain seq x y z
N MET A 1 -8.68 -39.70 -24.00
CA MET A 1 -8.36 -41.15 -23.84
C MET A 1 -9.59 -41.83 -23.24
N LEU A 2 -10.07 -42.89 -23.89
CA LEU A 2 -11.21 -43.81 -23.58
C LEU A 2 -11.31 -44.25 -22.09
N LYS A 3 -12.40 -44.75 -21.48
CA LYS A 3 -13.83 -45.07 -21.78
C LYS A 3 -14.42 -45.71 -20.49
N TYR A 4 -15.75 -45.63 -20.28
CA TYR A 4 -16.69 -46.74 -19.96
C TYR A 4 -18.08 -46.09 -19.64
N PHE A 5 -19.01 -45.87 -20.60
CA PHE A 5 -20.09 -46.75 -21.13
C PHE A 5 -20.96 -47.40 -20.01
N ARG A 6 -22.30 -47.29 -19.94
CA ARG A 6 -23.34 -47.47 -20.99
C ARG A 6 -24.75 -46.95 -20.60
N LEU A 7 -25.39 -46.28 -21.58
CA LEU A 7 -26.76 -46.45 -22.14
C LEU A 7 -28.00 -46.41 -21.20
N GLY A 8 -29.13 -45.75 -21.53
CA GLY A 8 -29.50 -44.93 -22.70
C GLY A 8 -31.01 -44.64 -22.73
N LEU A 9 -31.34 -43.44 -23.25
CA LEU A 9 -32.44 -43.08 -24.17
C LEU A 9 -33.94 -43.20 -23.79
N PHE A 10 -34.59 -42.04 -24.03
CA PHE A 10 -35.92 -41.76 -24.60
C PHE A 10 -37.05 -41.19 -23.72
N THR A 11 -37.58 -40.10 -24.29
CA THR A 11 -38.70 -39.20 -23.99
C THR A 11 -40.07 -39.80 -24.27
N ALA A 12 -41.10 -39.28 -23.60
CA ALA A 12 -42.37 -38.73 -24.13
C ALA A 12 -43.63 -39.15 -23.33
N ASP A 13 -44.46 -38.14 -23.06
CA ASP A 13 -45.76 -38.14 -22.39
C ASP A 13 -46.82 -39.07 -23.01
N VAL A 14 -47.69 -39.68 -22.17
CA VAL A 14 -49.16 -39.83 -22.38
C VAL A 14 -49.85 -40.09 -21.02
N GLN A 15 -51.04 -39.49 -20.86
CA GLN A 15 -51.95 -39.41 -19.72
C GLN A 15 -52.81 -40.69 -19.44
N ALA A 16 -53.38 -40.72 -18.22
CA ALA A 16 -54.62 -41.38 -17.74
C ALA A 16 -54.60 -42.82 -17.15
N ASP A 17 -54.70 -42.84 -15.82
CA ASP A 17 -55.73 -43.49 -14.97
C ASP A 17 -55.76 -45.02 -14.71
N THR A 18 -56.08 -45.32 -13.43
CA THR A 18 -56.58 -46.55 -12.79
C THR A 18 -55.63 -47.68 -12.33
N GLY A 19 -55.41 -47.75 -11.00
CA GLY A 19 -56.23 -48.61 -10.11
C GLY A 19 -55.71 -49.97 -9.58
N SER A 20 -55.84 -50.12 -8.24
CA SER A 20 -55.90 -51.34 -7.39
C SER A 20 -54.57 -51.81 -6.76
N GLN A 21 -54.46 -52.16 -5.47
CA GLN A 21 -55.33 -52.90 -4.53
C GLN A 21 -55.19 -52.34 -3.09
N HIS A 22 -56.14 -52.38 -2.14
CA HIS A 22 -56.87 -53.55 -1.60
C HIS A 22 -58.19 -53.14 -0.92
N SER A 23 -59.10 -54.12 -0.82
CA SER A 23 -60.54 -53.99 -0.58
C SER A 23 -61.08 -54.85 0.58
N PHE A 24 -62.01 -54.23 1.33
CA PHE A 24 -63.31 -54.72 1.89
C PHE A 24 -63.49 -55.95 2.81
N SER A 25 -64.33 -55.75 3.85
CA SER A 25 -65.44 -56.64 4.30
C SER A 25 -66.42 -55.87 5.24
N ARG A 26 -67.65 -55.50 4.80
CA ARG A 26 -69.02 -56.07 5.02
C ARG A 26 -69.73 -55.84 6.40
N VAL A 27 -70.63 -54.83 6.48
CA VAL A 27 -72.15 -54.82 6.52
C VAL A 27 -72.86 -56.04 7.19
N PRO A 28 -73.98 -55.94 7.99
CA PRO A 28 -75.28 -55.38 7.56
C PRO A 28 -76.27 -54.74 8.57
N ALA A 29 -77.32 -54.15 8.00
CA ALA A 29 -78.46 -53.46 8.63
C ALA A 29 -79.64 -54.38 9.03
N ALA A 30 -80.47 -53.93 9.98
CA ALA A 30 -81.87 -54.34 10.12
C ALA A 30 -82.73 -53.23 10.78
N ALA A 31 -84.00 -53.19 10.37
CA ALA A 31 -85.01 -52.15 10.57
C ALA A 31 -85.81 -52.24 11.89
N ILE A 32 -86.64 -51.22 12.20
CA ILE A 32 -88.10 -51.26 12.55
C ILE A 32 -88.54 -49.90 13.17
N ASN A 33 -89.78 -49.47 12.86
CA ASN A 33 -90.54 -48.26 13.26
C ASN A 33 -91.83 -48.72 14.03
N PRO A 34 -92.83 -47.92 14.51
CA PRO A 34 -92.97 -46.67 15.31
C PRO A 34 -93.86 -46.84 16.61
N ILE A 35 -94.25 -45.72 17.28
CA ILE A 35 -95.50 -45.45 18.10
C ILE A 35 -95.38 -45.26 19.65
N THR A 36 -95.46 -43.98 20.06
CA THR A 36 -96.23 -43.29 21.16
C THR A 36 -96.27 -43.82 22.61
N LEU A 37 -95.94 -42.97 23.63
CA LEU A 37 -96.89 -42.33 24.57
C LEU A 37 -96.21 -41.43 25.65
N ALA A 38 -96.91 -40.34 25.96
CA ALA A 38 -96.65 -39.16 26.82
C ALA A 38 -96.24 -39.37 28.30
N ILE A 39 -95.63 -38.32 28.92
CA ILE A 39 -96.20 -37.45 30.00
C ILE A 39 -95.08 -36.68 30.77
N VAL A 40 -95.14 -35.34 30.64
CA VAL A 40 -95.05 -34.19 31.59
C VAL A 40 -94.06 -34.17 32.79
N VAL A 41 -93.55 -32.94 33.03
CA VAL A 41 -93.07 -32.27 34.29
C VAL A 41 -91.52 -32.24 34.42
N ALA A 42 -90.80 -31.13 34.62
CA ALA A 42 -91.10 -29.73 34.94
C ALA A 42 -89.98 -28.82 34.39
N PHE A 43 -90.37 -27.59 34.05
CA PHE A 43 -89.46 -26.44 33.98
C PHE A 43 -88.96 -26.10 35.38
N SER A 44 -87.64 -26.07 35.56
CA SER A 44 -86.98 -25.26 36.58
C SER A 44 -85.89 -24.44 35.90
N THR A 45 -86.17 -23.14 35.78
CA THR A 45 -85.26 -22.08 35.37
C THR A 45 -84.03 -22.09 36.28
N ILE A 46 -82.90 -22.57 35.77
CA ILE A 46 -81.60 -22.15 36.28
C ILE A 46 -81.27 -20.89 35.49
N ALA A 47 -81.39 -19.74 36.16
CA ALA A 47 -80.89 -18.49 35.66
C ALA A 47 -79.39 -18.67 35.38
N LEU A 48 -79.01 -18.61 34.10
CA LEU A 48 -77.66 -18.24 33.71
C LEU A 48 -77.35 -16.92 34.43
N PRO A 49 -76.18 -16.75 35.07
CA PRO A 49 -75.74 -15.41 35.39
C PRO A 49 -75.71 -14.62 34.07
N PRO A 50 -76.18 -13.36 34.04
CA PRO A 50 -76.11 -12.57 32.83
C PRO A 50 -74.64 -12.53 32.38
N MET A 51 -74.37 -12.90 31.13
CA MET A 51 -73.12 -12.52 30.48
C MET A 51 -73.10 -10.99 30.52
N ALA A 52 -72.28 -10.42 31.41
CA ALA A 52 -71.99 -9.00 31.37
C ALA A 52 -71.35 -8.74 30.00
N LEU A 53 -71.96 -7.87 29.20
CA LEU A 53 -71.27 -7.36 28.02
C LEU A 53 -70.02 -6.63 28.53
N ALA A 54 -68.87 -7.11 28.08
CA ALA A 54 -67.59 -6.44 28.16
C ALA A 54 -67.75 -4.98 27.67
N ALA A 55 -67.26 -4.01 28.44
CA ALA A 55 -67.33 -2.60 28.11
C ALA A 55 -66.14 -1.86 28.73
N CYS A 56 -65.54 -0.92 27.99
CA CYS A 56 -64.67 0.09 28.61
C CYS A 56 -65.53 1.09 29.37
N THR A 57 -65.53 1.01 30.70
CA THR A 57 -66.33 1.89 31.56
C THR A 57 -65.48 3.03 32.09
N SER A 58 -66.02 4.24 32.05
CA SER A 58 -65.34 5.43 32.53
C SER A 58 -65.57 5.62 34.03
N SER A 59 -64.51 5.80 34.81
CA SER A 59 -64.55 6.05 36.27
C SER A 59 -64.54 7.54 36.62
N GLY A 60 -64.49 8.43 35.62
CA GLY A 60 -64.31 9.89 35.74
C GLY A 60 -63.91 10.53 34.41
N VAL A 61 -63.56 11.81 34.39
CA VAL A 61 -63.13 12.48 33.14
C VAL A 61 -61.81 11.85 32.66
N GLY A 62 -61.81 11.19 31.49
CA GLY A 62 -60.61 10.72 30.79
C GLY A 62 -60.15 9.28 31.07
N THR A 63 -60.46 8.68 32.22
CA THR A 63 -60.01 7.31 32.56
C THR A 63 -61.05 6.24 32.25
N TYR A 64 -60.62 5.16 31.58
CA TYR A 64 -61.41 4.01 31.14
C TYR A 64 -60.78 2.70 31.64
N VAL A 65 -61.58 1.84 32.27
CA VAL A 65 -61.19 0.48 32.63
C VAL A 65 -61.94 -0.51 31.74
N CYS A 66 -61.20 -1.35 31.02
CA CYS A 66 -61.73 -2.29 30.03
C CYS A 66 -61.64 -3.74 30.51
N GLU A 67 -62.74 -4.48 30.42
CA GLU A 67 -62.84 -5.87 30.86
C GLU A 67 -63.66 -6.74 29.89
N GLY A 68 -63.38 -8.05 29.87
CA GLY A 68 -64.08 -9.07 29.08
C GLY A 68 -63.70 -9.15 27.59
N GLU A 69 -64.16 -10.21 26.92
CA GLU A 69 -63.90 -10.45 25.49
C GLU A 69 -64.91 -9.71 24.60
N ASN A 70 -64.41 -9.09 23.52
CA ASN A 70 -65.21 -8.35 22.55
C ASN A 70 -64.98 -8.90 21.13
N ASN A 71 -66.07 -9.01 20.37
CA ASN A 71 -66.05 -9.33 18.93
C ASN A 71 -66.41 -8.12 18.07
N ALA A 72 -66.36 -6.92 18.66
CA ALA A 72 -66.64 -5.63 18.04
C ALA A 72 -65.58 -4.62 18.50
N GLY A 73 -65.04 -3.83 17.59
CA GLY A 73 -64.05 -2.79 17.88
C GLY A 73 -64.59 -1.69 18.78
N ILE A 74 -63.72 -1.14 19.64
CA ILE A 74 -64.06 -0.09 20.61
C ILE A 74 -63.43 1.22 20.15
N SER A 75 -64.22 2.30 20.13
CA SER A 75 -63.73 3.66 19.87
C SER A 75 -64.02 4.56 21.06
N LEU A 76 -62.96 5.18 21.60
CA LEU A 76 -63.00 6.12 22.71
C LEU A 76 -62.55 7.49 22.22
N SER A 77 -63.28 8.53 22.60
CA SER A 77 -62.90 9.91 22.27
C SER A 77 -63.07 10.87 23.43
N GLY A 78 -62.14 11.83 23.53
CA GLY A 78 -62.10 12.77 24.65
C GLY A 78 -60.75 13.46 24.83
N THR A 79 -60.60 14.21 25.92
CA THR A 79 -59.34 14.81 26.36
C THR A 79 -58.72 13.96 27.45
N ASP A 80 -57.38 13.83 27.46
CA ASP A 80 -56.63 13.08 28.48
C ASP A 80 -57.15 11.63 28.69
N ILE A 81 -57.08 10.80 27.63
CA ILE A 81 -57.58 9.42 27.64
C ILE A 81 -56.58 8.48 28.34
N ALA A 82 -57.03 7.74 29.35
CA ALA A 82 -56.23 6.68 29.98
C ALA A 82 -57.01 5.37 29.98
N VAL A 83 -56.46 4.33 29.35
CA VAL A 83 -57.06 2.99 29.25
C VAL A 83 -56.25 1.99 30.06
N GLU A 84 -56.91 1.31 30.99
CA GLU A 84 -56.35 0.19 31.75
C GLU A 84 -57.17 -1.09 31.51
N THR A 85 -56.50 -2.23 31.32
CA THR A 85 -57.17 -3.52 31.10
C THR A 85 -57.29 -4.31 32.41
N LEU A 86 -58.33 -5.15 32.50
CA LEU A 86 -58.47 -6.18 33.55
C LEU A 86 -58.20 -7.59 32.98
N PRO A 87 -57.86 -8.59 33.83
CA PRO A 87 -57.71 -9.97 33.39
C PRO A 87 -58.90 -10.49 32.59
N GLY A 88 -58.62 -11.12 31.44
CA GLY A 88 -59.65 -11.63 30.53
C GLY A 88 -60.22 -10.60 29.54
N PHE A 89 -59.64 -9.41 29.48
CA PHE A 89 -59.92 -8.45 28.42
C PHE A 89 -59.27 -8.88 27.10
N GLY A 90 -60.00 -8.72 25.99
CA GLY A 90 -59.48 -8.94 24.65
C GLY A 90 -60.48 -8.46 23.60
N ILE A 91 -59.97 -8.10 22.42
CA ILE A 91 -60.78 -7.73 21.27
C ILE A 91 -60.31 -8.55 20.07
N THR A 92 -61.25 -9.25 19.44
CA THR A 92 -61.05 -9.93 18.17
C THR A 92 -62.11 -9.42 17.19
N GLU A 93 -61.78 -8.35 16.48
CA GLU A 93 -62.68 -7.73 15.49
C GLU A 93 -62.57 -8.49 14.14
N PRO A 94 -63.63 -9.18 13.68
CA PRO A 94 -63.56 -9.97 12.46
C PRO A 94 -63.65 -9.14 11.17
N GLY A 95 -63.93 -7.83 11.25
CA GLY A 95 -64.11 -6.96 10.08
C GLY A 95 -62.82 -6.36 9.52
N ASP A 96 -62.76 -6.20 8.19
CA ASP A 96 -61.56 -5.77 7.45
C ASP A 96 -61.31 -4.24 7.43
N ILE A 97 -62.07 -3.44 8.20
CA ILE A 97 -62.05 -1.97 8.07
C ILE A 97 -61.77 -1.26 9.41
N ALA A 98 -62.25 -1.80 10.52
CA ALA A 98 -62.20 -1.12 11.81
C ALA A 98 -61.00 -1.59 12.66
N PRO A 99 -60.35 -0.68 13.39
CA PRO A 99 -59.37 -1.08 14.39
C PRO A 99 -60.03 -1.82 15.57
N ALA A 100 -59.26 -2.66 16.27
CA ALA A 100 -59.76 -3.34 17.48
C ALA A 100 -60.01 -2.31 18.60
N LEU A 101 -59.06 -1.40 18.81
CA LEU A 101 -59.18 -0.26 19.72
C LEU A 101 -58.77 1.04 19.02
N SER A 102 -59.65 2.04 19.05
CA SER A 102 -59.42 3.38 18.51
C SER A 102 -59.51 4.43 19.62
N LEU A 103 -58.46 5.23 19.79
CA LEU A 103 -58.38 6.33 20.75
C LEU A 103 -58.24 7.64 19.97
N ILE A 104 -59.25 8.51 20.02
CA ILE A 104 -59.29 9.78 19.27
C ILE A 104 -59.41 10.93 20.27
N GLY A 105 -58.33 11.67 20.51
CA GLY A 105 -58.33 12.68 21.57
C GLY A 105 -57.38 13.85 21.39
N SER A 106 -57.21 14.59 22.48
CA SER A 106 -56.25 15.69 22.61
C SER A 106 -55.63 15.65 24.01
N GLY A 107 -54.31 15.81 24.11
CA GLY A 107 -53.57 15.87 25.38
C GLY A 107 -52.80 14.58 25.66
N ALA A 108 -52.95 14.03 26.86
CA ALA A 108 -52.32 12.77 27.26
C ALA A 108 -53.17 11.55 26.82
N ILE A 109 -52.62 10.59 26.10
CA ILE A 109 -53.28 9.32 25.75
C ILE A 109 -52.43 8.16 26.28
N SER A 110 -53.02 7.24 27.04
CA SER A 110 -52.32 6.05 27.50
C SER A 110 -53.15 4.78 27.33
N TYR A 111 -52.45 3.70 26.95
CA TYR A 111 -52.97 2.34 26.93
C TYR A 111 -52.02 1.47 27.76
N LEU A 112 -52.49 1.02 28.93
CA LEU A 112 -51.73 0.19 29.85
C LEU A 112 -52.39 -1.18 29.97
N ASP A 113 -51.69 -2.20 29.48
CA ASP A 113 -52.07 -3.59 29.58
C ASP A 113 -50.97 -4.42 30.23
N THR A 114 -51.26 -4.95 31.41
CA THR A 114 -50.37 -5.87 32.14
C THR A 114 -50.92 -7.29 32.19
N ASN A 115 -52.03 -7.54 31.49
CA ASN A 115 -52.79 -8.78 31.59
C ASN A 115 -52.69 -9.65 30.33
N SER A 116 -51.76 -9.34 29.43
CA SER A 116 -51.57 -9.99 28.13
C SER A 116 -52.86 -10.03 27.31
N SER A 117 -53.56 -8.89 27.26
CA SER A 117 -54.80 -8.76 26.51
C SER A 117 -54.51 -8.91 25.02
N ALA A 118 -55.32 -9.72 24.32
CA ALA A 118 -55.18 -9.87 22.88
C ALA A 118 -55.92 -8.73 22.15
N LEU A 119 -55.21 -8.00 21.29
CA LEU A 119 -55.80 -7.04 20.36
C LEU A 119 -55.59 -7.51 18.93
N ASP A 120 -56.64 -8.07 18.35
CA ASP A 120 -56.62 -8.63 17.01
C ASP A 120 -57.76 -8.06 16.16
N THR A 121 -57.48 -7.82 14.89
CA THR A 121 -58.46 -7.36 13.91
C THR A 121 -58.07 -7.86 12.53
N ALA A 122 -59.07 -8.21 11.71
CA ALA A 122 -58.87 -8.40 10.27
C ALA A 122 -58.73 -7.04 9.53
N GLY A 123 -58.99 -5.93 10.22
CA GLY A 123 -58.91 -4.56 9.72
C GLY A 123 -57.51 -3.94 9.70
N ALA A 124 -57.45 -2.61 9.54
CA ALA A 124 -56.21 -1.91 9.23
C ALA A 124 -55.14 -1.98 10.34
N TYR A 125 -55.47 -1.56 11.57
CA TYR A 125 -54.56 -1.57 12.72
C TYR A 125 -55.25 -2.07 13.99
N SER A 126 -54.61 -2.93 14.79
CA SER A 126 -55.19 -3.41 16.06
C SER A 126 -55.39 -2.27 17.06
N LEU A 127 -54.42 -1.38 17.18
CA LEU A 127 -54.51 -0.17 18.00
C LEU A 127 -54.32 1.07 17.11
N SER A 128 -55.30 1.96 17.10
CA SER A 128 -55.23 3.23 16.37
C SER A 128 -55.36 4.41 17.34
N ILE A 129 -54.38 5.31 17.35
CA ILE A 129 -54.36 6.50 18.19
C ILE A 129 -54.27 7.75 17.31
N GLU A 130 -55.23 8.64 17.43
CA GLU A 130 -55.22 9.96 16.83
C GLU A 130 -55.22 11.02 17.94
N ASN A 131 -54.17 11.83 18.01
CA ASN A 131 -54.00 12.86 19.03
C ASN A 131 -53.66 14.20 18.38
N ASP A 132 -54.50 15.22 18.58
CA ASP A 132 -54.29 16.54 17.99
C ASP A 132 -54.52 17.64 19.04
N THR A 133 -53.47 18.39 19.36
CA THR A 133 -53.54 19.54 20.28
C THR A 133 -53.28 20.88 19.58
N LEU A 134 -53.26 20.94 18.24
CA LEU A 134 -52.94 22.16 17.48
C LEU A 134 -53.87 23.33 17.84
N MET A 135 -55.16 23.07 18.04
CA MET A 135 -56.13 24.10 18.43
C MET A 135 -56.10 24.46 19.92
N THR A 136 -55.48 23.62 20.76
CA THR A 136 -55.54 23.75 22.23
C THR A 136 -54.29 24.37 22.84
N GLY A 137 -53.16 24.43 22.12
CA GLY A 137 -51.91 25.02 22.63
C GLY A 137 -51.25 24.19 23.73
N GLN A 138 -51.34 22.86 23.67
CA GLN A 138 -50.88 21.94 24.73
C GLN A 138 -49.89 20.90 24.20
N SER A 139 -49.01 20.41 25.08
CA SER A 139 -48.14 19.26 24.79
C SER A 139 -48.97 17.97 24.61
N THR A 140 -48.42 17.03 23.87
CA THR A 140 -48.98 15.68 23.69
C THR A 140 -48.11 14.64 24.38
N SER A 141 -48.74 13.65 24.99
CA SER A 141 -48.02 12.48 25.51
C SER A 141 -48.82 11.23 25.19
N ILE A 142 -48.22 10.31 24.44
CA ILE A 142 -48.80 9.00 24.13
C ILE A 142 -47.95 7.93 24.80
N ASN A 143 -48.55 7.10 25.66
CA ASN A 143 -47.88 5.98 26.30
C ASN A 143 -48.63 4.68 26.06
N VAL A 144 -48.09 3.82 25.20
CA VAL A 144 -48.61 2.48 24.92
C VAL A 144 -47.70 1.48 25.63
N GLN A 145 -48.24 0.75 26.61
CA GLN A 145 -47.51 -0.27 27.34
C GLN A 145 -48.34 -1.56 27.35
N THR A 146 -47.85 -2.63 26.74
CA THR A 146 -48.52 -3.93 26.79
C THR A 146 -47.56 -5.12 26.85
N ASN A 147 -47.99 -6.17 27.56
CA ASN A 147 -47.40 -7.50 27.53
C ASN A 147 -48.24 -8.53 26.75
N GLY A 148 -49.28 -8.07 26.05
CA GLY A 148 -50.07 -8.83 25.10
C GLY A 148 -49.47 -8.75 23.69
N SER A 149 -49.86 -9.70 22.84
CA SER A 149 -49.53 -9.65 21.42
C SER A 149 -50.51 -8.73 20.68
N ILE A 150 -50.00 -7.95 19.74
CA ILE A 150 -50.80 -7.10 18.85
C ILE A 150 -50.73 -7.70 17.44
N GLY A 151 -51.87 -8.18 16.95
CA GLY A 151 -51.95 -9.02 15.74
C GLY A 151 -51.80 -8.24 14.42
N SER A 152 -52.39 -7.04 14.34
CA SER A 152 -52.44 -6.21 13.13
C SER A 152 -51.83 -4.83 13.35
N GLY A 153 -50.83 -4.73 14.22
CA GLY A 153 -50.00 -3.53 14.37
C GLY A 153 -50.62 -2.36 15.14
N VAL A 154 -49.83 -1.29 15.26
CA VAL A 154 -50.18 -0.05 15.96
C VAL A 154 -50.01 1.14 15.01
N TYR A 155 -51.03 1.99 14.95
CA TYR A 155 -51.02 3.27 14.24
C TYR A 155 -51.13 4.43 15.23
N ILE A 156 -50.25 5.41 15.10
CA ILE A 156 -50.26 6.62 15.89
C ILE A 156 -50.10 7.83 14.97
N ASN A 157 -51.05 8.75 15.02
CA ASN A 157 -50.96 10.05 14.38
C ASN A 157 -51.07 11.14 15.45
N ASN A 158 -49.99 11.89 15.66
CA ASN A 158 -49.87 12.85 16.73
C ASN A 158 -49.42 14.23 16.19
N GLN A 159 -50.21 15.25 16.50
CA GLN A 159 -49.90 16.64 16.17
C GLN A 159 -49.93 17.50 17.45
N SER A 160 -48.80 18.15 17.76
CA SER A 160 -48.65 19.00 18.94
C SER A 160 -48.28 20.43 18.59
N SER A 161 -48.89 21.38 19.31
CA SER A 161 -48.51 22.79 19.27
C SER A 161 -47.37 23.16 20.23
N GLU A 162 -46.90 22.19 21.04
CA GLU A 162 -45.80 22.33 22.01
C GLU A 162 -44.88 21.10 21.85
N ASP A 163 -44.54 20.41 22.95
CA ASP A 163 -43.75 19.17 22.92
C ASP A 163 -44.62 17.93 22.65
N SER A 164 -44.06 16.96 21.93
CA SER A 164 -44.62 15.61 21.71
C SER A 164 -43.72 14.55 22.31
N THR A 165 -44.31 13.62 23.07
CA THR A 165 -43.65 12.39 23.49
C THR A 165 -44.53 11.18 23.21
N ILE A 166 -44.04 10.28 22.36
CA ILE A 166 -44.66 8.99 22.07
C ILE A 166 -43.75 7.90 22.62
N ARG A 167 -44.29 7.07 23.50
CA ARG A 167 -43.60 5.90 24.05
C ARG A 167 -44.42 4.64 23.77
N VAL A 168 -43.79 3.66 23.16
CA VAL A 168 -44.39 2.36 22.84
C VAL A 168 -43.51 1.27 23.44
N ASP A 169 -43.97 0.65 24.52
CA ASP A 169 -43.29 -0.42 25.26
C ASP A 169 -44.09 -1.73 25.12
N LEU A 170 -43.64 -2.61 24.23
CA LEU A 170 -44.31 -3.87 23.90
C LEU A 170 -43.41 -5.05 24.29
N SER A 171 -43.80 -5.83 25.29
CA SER A 171 -43.06 -7.07 25.62
C SER A 171 -43.57 -8.32 24.89
N GLY A 172 -44.76 -8.23 24.29
CA GLY A 172 -45.31 -9.25 23.37
C GLY A 172 -44.75 -9.11 21.95
N ILE A 173 -45.18 -10.01 21.05
CA ILE A 173 -44.84 -9.93 19.62
C ILE A 173 -45.74 -8.87 18.97
N LEU A 174 -45.12 -7.98 18.20
CA LEU A 174 -45.83 -7.03 17.35
C LEU A 174 -45.85 -7.57 15.91
N SER A 175 -47.05 -7.88 15.42
CA SER A 175 -47.25 -8.36 14.06
C SER A 175 -47.96 -7.32 13.20
N SER A 176 -47.61 -7.26 11.92
CA SER A 176 -48.33 -6.46 10.94
C SER A 176 -49.56 -7.19 10.39
N GLY A 177 -50.55 -6.43 9.91
CA GLY A 177 -51.76 -6.97 9.30
C GLY A 177 -51.52 -7.54 7.88
N LEU A 178 -52.48 -8.33 7.39
CA LEU A 178 -52.44 -9.01 6.07
C LEU A 178 -52.49 -8.05 4.85
N SER A 179 -52.71 -6.75 5.08
CA SER A 179 -52.91 -5.72 4.04
C SER A 179 -51.61 -5.00 3.63
N GLY A 180 -50.45 -5.44 4.11
CA GLY A 180 -49.16 -4.80 3.84
C GLY A 180 -48.88 -3.58 4.73
N THR A 181 -49.75 -3.28 5.71
CA THR A 181 -49.52 -2.22 6.69
C THR A 181 -48.27 -2.52 7.54
N PRO A 182 -47.50 -1.49 7.95
CA PRO A 182 -46.44 -1.65 8.94
C PRO A 182 -46.96 -2.21 10.27
N ALA A 183 -46.17 -3.04 10.93
CA ALA A 183 -46.43 -3.49 12.30
C ALA A 183 -46.49 -2.30 13.26
N LEU A 184 -45.72 -1.25 12.97
CA LEU A 184 -45.80 0.03 13.65
C LEU A 184 -45.77 1.17 12.65
N SER A 185 -46.76 2.06 12.71
CA SER A 185 -46.82 3.26 11.88
C SER A 185 -47.04 4.49 12.75
N ILE A 186 -46.04 5.36 12.83
CA ILE A 186 -46.07 6.55 13.69
C ILE A 186 -45.80 7.80 12.87
N PHE A 187 -46.69 8.77 13.03
CA PHE A 187 -46.52 10.14 12.55
C PHE A 187 -46.56 11.06 13.76
N SER A 188 -45.46 11.77 14.03
CA SER A 188 -45.39 12.77 15.09
C SER A 188 -44.94 14.10 14.50
N SER A 189 -45.69 15.15 14.78
CA SER A 189 -45.33 16.53 14.46
C SER A 189 -45.49 17.39 15.70
N ALA A 190 -44.48 18.20 16.04
CA ALA A 190 -44.49 19.10 17.18
C ALA A 190 -43.90 20.46 16.81
N ASP A 191 -44.41 21.54 17.42
CA ASP A 191 -43.80 22.87 17.28
C ASP A 191 -42.45 22.97 18.01
N LYS A 192 -42.32 22.25 19.14
CA LYS A 192 -41.09 22.13 19.94
C LYS A 192 -40.54 20.69 19.82
N ASP A 193 -40.13 20.06 20.93
CA ASP A 193 -39.47 18.76 20.87
C ASP A 193 -40.45 17.67 20.44
N SER A 194 -40.01 16.77 19.54
CA SER A 194 -40.79 15.59 19.16
C SER A 194 -39.97 14.33 19.39
N THR A 195 -40.37 13.55 20.40
CA THR A 195 -39.67 12.35 20.84
C THR A 195 -40.51 11.09 20.61
N ILE A 196 -39.95 10.11 19.91
CA ILE A 196 -40.51 8.77 19.73
C ILE A 196 -39.55 7.77 20.38
N ILE A 197 -40.07 6.94 21.30
CA ILE A 197 -39.32 5.88 21.97
C ILE A 197 -40.06 4.55 21.78
N LEU A 198 -39.41 3.62 21.11
CA LEU A 198 -39.95 2.31 20.76
C LEU A 198 -39.12 1.23 21.42
N ASN A 199 -39.72 0.48 22.35
CA ASN A 199 -39.12 -0.70 22.95
C ASN A 199 -40.01 -1.89 22.62
N THR A 200 -39.52 -2.87 21.86
CA THR A 200 -40.27 -4.10 21.62
C THR A 200 -39.42 -5.36 21.68
N HIS A 201 -40.05 -6.51 21.93
CA HIS A 201 -39.35 -7.78 21.88
C HIS A 201 -38.96 -8.16 20.46
N ALA A 202 -39.92 -8.30 19.55
CA ALA A 202 -39.69 -8.72 18.17
C ALA A 202 -40.80 -8.19 17.26
N ILE A 203 -40.48 -8.05 15.96
CA ILE A 203 -41.41 -7.60 14.93
C ILE A 203 -41.53 -8.66 13.85
N SER A 204 -42.76 -8.99 13.45
CA SER A 204 -43.03 -9.90 12.34
C SER A 204 -44.16 -9.40 11.42
N GLY A 205 -44.26 -9.94 10.21
CA GLY A 205 -45.39 -9.70 9.31
C GLY A 205 -44.97 -9.15 7.94
N ALA A 206 -45.86 -8.44 7.27
CA ALA A 206 -45.63 -7.89 5.93
C ALA A 206 -44.63 -6.73 5.93
N SER A 207 -44.73 -5.79 6.87
CA SER A 207 -43.84 -4.62 6.96
C SER A 207 -43.54 -4.32 8.43
N GLY A 208 -42.33 -3.89 8.78
CA GLY A 208 -41.94 -3.66 10.16
C GLY A 208 -42.31 -2.27 10.68
N ILE A 209 -41.35 -1.35 10.71
CA ILE A 209 -41.52 0.00 11.29
C ILE A 209 -41.62 1.04 10.18
N TYR A 210 -42.60 1.93 10.29
CA TYR A 210 -42.66 3.19 9.57
C TYR A 210 -42.79 4.33 10.57
N SER A 211 -41.82 5.24 10.60
CA SER A 211 -41.80 6.37 11.53
C SER A 211 -41.49 7.66 10.78
N ASP A 212 -42.34 8.68 10.96
CA ASP A 212 -42.10 10.04 10.51
C ASP A 212 -42.18 10.98 11.71
N ASN A 213 -41.07 11.63 12.03
CA ASN A 213 -40.92 12.47 13.21
C ASN A 213 -40.45 13.87 12.83
N TYR A 214 -41.30 14.86 13.06
CA TYR A 214 -41.05 16.24 12.71
C TYR A 214 -41.06 17.15 13.93
N SER A 215 -40.04 18.00 14.04
CA SER A 215 -39.96 19.08 15.04
C SER A 215 -39.68 20.41 14.34
N GLN A 216 -40.54 21.41 14.58
CA GLN A 216 -40.43 22.72 13.93
C GLN A 216 -39.35 23.61 14.53
N ASN A 217 -39.21 23.64 15.87
CA ASN A 217 -38.26 24.53 16.56
C ASN A 217 -37.46 23.82 17.68
N GLY A 218 -37.62 22.51 17.87
CA GLY A 218 -36.96 21.73 18.93
C GLY A 218 -36.12 20.58 18.38
N ALA A 219 -35.91 19.56 19.21
CA ALA A 219 -35.23 18.32 18.84
C ALA A 219 -36.21 17.30 18.23
N ALA A 220 -35.78 16.61 17.17
CA ALA A 220 -36.48 15.44 16.62
C ALA A 220 -35.73 14.16 17.03
N ILE A 221 -36.27 13.42 17.99
CA ILE A 221 -35.60 12.26 18.60
C ILE A 221 -36.40 10.99 18.33
N THR A 222 -35.78 10.00 17.69
CA THR A 222 -36.37 8.67 17.50
C THR A 222 -35.42 7.61 18.04
N LYS A 223 -35.86 6.87 19.05
CA LYS A 223 -35.10 5.78 19.68
C LYS A 223 -35.85 4.48 19.50
N VAL A 224 -35.19 3.49 18.92
CA VAL A 224 -35.73 2.17 18.64
C VAL A 224 -34.84 1.12 19.26
N ASP A 225 -35.41 0.33 20.17
CA ASP A 225 -34.76 -0.76 20.87
C ASP A 225 -35.57 -2.05 20.67
N ILE A 226 -35.11 -2.90 19.76
CA ILE A 226 -35.69 -4.23 19.48
C ILE A 226 -34.78 -5.29 20.09
N THR A 227 -35.23 -5.99 21.14
CA THR A 227 -34.38 -6.98 21.82
C THR A 227 -34.20 -8.30 21.04
N GLY A 228 -35.08 -8.55 20.07
CA GLY A 228 -35.12 -9.72 19.21
C GLY A 228 -34.99 -9.34 17.73
N ASP A 229 -35.56 -10.17 16.87
CA ASP A 229 -35.42 -10.04 15.42
C ASP A 229 -36.56 -9.19 14.81
N ILE A 230 -36.23 -8.52 13.70
CA ILE A 230 -37.21 -7.97 12.76
C ILE A 230 -37.26 -8.92 11.56
N ASN A 231 -38.37 -9.64 11.41
CA ASN A 231 -38.61 -10.53 10.26
C ASN A 231 -39.83 -10.03 9.50
N ALA A 232 -39.62 -9.22 8.46
CA ALA A 232 -40.70 -8.67 7.65
C ALA A 232 -40.65 -9.24 6.24
N GLU A 233 -41.80 -9.46 5.59
CA GLU A 233 -41.82 -9.92 4.20
C GLU A 233 -41.31 -8.80 3.28
N HIS A 234 -41.75 -7.56 3.44
CA HIS A 234 -41.39 -6.46 2.57
C HIS A 234 -40.25 -5.60 3.12
N SER A 235 -40.54 -4.66 4.01
CA SER A 235 -39.56 -3.70 4.55
C SER A 235 -39.37 -3.82 6.07
N GLY A 236 -38.14 -3.62 6.53
CA GLY A 236 -37.78 -3.81 7.93
C GLY A 236 -38.07 -2.57 8.77
N ALA A 237 -37.32 -1.49 8.56
CA ALA A 237 -37.61 -0.20 9.18
C ALA A 237 -37.36 0.97 8.21
N SER A 238 -38.35 1.85 8.10
CA SER A 238 -38.29 3.13 7.41
C SER A 238 -38.46 4.24 8.44
N ILE A 239 -37.41 5.00 8.71
CA ILE A 239 -37.42 6.07 9.72
C ILE A 239 -37.02 7.38 9.06
N ASN A 240 -37.89 8.37 9.16
CA ASN A 240 -37.66 9.74 8.74
C ASN A 240 -37.72 10.65 9.96
N ASN A 241 -36.58 11.24 10.33
CA ASN A 241 -36.53 12.34 11.29
C ASN A 241 -36.20 13.63 10.56
N ARG A 242 -36.98 14.68 10.85
CA ARG A 242 -36.71 16.01 10.35
C ARG A 242 -36.87 17.04 11.47
N GLY A 243 -35.76 17.69 11.82
CA GLY A 243 -35.73 18.85 12.69
C GLY A 243 -35.55 20.16 11.92
N ASN A 244 -35.92 21.26 12.56
CA ASN A 244 -35.61 22.63 12.13
C ASN A 244 -35.22 23.51 13.34
N GLY A 245 -34.63 22.88 14.36
CA GLY A 245 -34.46 23.46 15.69
C GLY A 245 -33.15 23.10 16.38
N GLU A 246 -33.19 22.15 17.32
CA GLU A 246 -32.02 21.72 18.11
C GLU A 246 -31.25 20.58 17.43
N THR A 247 -31.16 19.37 17.99
CA THR A 247 -30.46 18.24 17.38
C THR A 247 -31.45 17.18 16.92
N SER A 248 -31.27 16.65 15.71
CA SER A 248 -32.05 15.50 15.22
C SER A 248 -31.29 14.19 15.47
N ILE A 249 -31.90 13.27 16.22
CA ILE A 249 -31.24 12.06 16.73
C ILE A 249 -32.04 10.82 16.35
N ILE A 250 -31.38 9.85 15.71
CA ILE A 250 -31.89 8.49 15.51
C ILE A 250 -30.94 7.51 16.20
N ASN A 251 -31.49 6.72 17.13
CA ASN A 251 -30.81 5.55 17.68
C ASN A 251 -31.60 4.30 17.31
N PHE A 252 -30.97 3.34 16.66
CA PHE A 252 -31.61 2.11 16.22
C PHE A 252 -30.82 0.89 16.67
N ASN A 253 -31.42 0.08 17.53
CA ASN A 253 -30.86 -1.17 18.03
C ASN A 253 -31.79 -2.34 17.68
N SER A 254 -31.21 -3.41 17.14
CA SER A 254 -31.93 -4.67 16.89
C SER A 254 -30.98 -5.86 16.95
N LYS A 255 -31.50 -7.08 17.11
CA LYS A 255 -30.68 -8.28 17.07
C LYS A 255 -30.37 -8.71 15.63
N ASN A 256 -31.39 -8.93 14.80
CA ASN A 256 -31.23 -9.26 13.38
C ASN A 256 -32.33 -8.59 12.57
N ILE A 257 -32.11 -8.37 11.28
CA ILE A 257 -33.12 -7.89 10.35
C ILE A 257 -33.14 -8.78 9.11
N ARG A 258 -34.30 -9.34 8.77
CA ARG A 258 -34.50 -10.17 7.58
C ARG A 258 -35.73 -9.70 6.80
N THR A 259 -35.53 -9.41 5.52
CA THR A 259 -36.55 -8.84 4.63
C THR A 259 -36.45 -9.35 3.20
N GLU A 260 -37.55 -9.30 2.43
CA GLU A 260 -37.46 -9.50 0.97
C GLU A 260 -37.05 -8.22 0.24
N PHE A 261 -37.46 -7.03 0.71
CA PHE A 261 -37.00 -5.72 0.18
C PHE A 261 -36.14 -4.98 1.20
N ASP A 262 -36.18 -3.66 1.25
CA ASP A 262 -35.26 -2.81 2.05
C ASP A 262 -35.31 -3.18 3.54
N SER A 263 -34.17 -3.60 4.10
CA SER A 263 -34.10 -3.92 5.53
C SER A 263 -34.09 -2.65 6.39
N LEU A 264 -33.26 -1.67 6.04
CA LEU A 264 -33.20 -0.36 6.69
C LEU A 264 -33.24 0.77 5.66
N ASN A 265 -34.12 1.75 5.89
CA ASN A 265 -34.18 2.99 5.15
C ASN A 265 -34.31 4.16 6.14
N ILE A 266 -33.21 4.84 6.41
CA ILE A 266 -33.11 5.86 7.47
C ILE A 266 -32.75 7.20 6.86
N HIS A 267 -33.58 8.20 7.12
CA HIS A 267 -33.35 9.58 6.74
C HIS A 267 -33.39 10.44 8.00
N ASN A 268 -32.32 11.19 8.25
CA ASN A 268 -32.21 12.10 9.37
C ASN A 268 -31.74 13.46 8.86
N ALA A 269 -32.58 14.48 8.99
CA ALA A 269 -32.27 15.81 8.49
C ALA A 269 -32.52 16.85 9.57
N ASN A 270 -31.72 17.91 9.56
CA ASN A 270 -31.94 19.05 10.43
C ASN A 270 -31.54 20.36 9.75
N ASP A 271 -32.49 21.29 9.70
CA ASP A 271 -32.29 22.58 9.05
C ASP A 271 -31.46 23.54 9.93
N LEU A 272 -31.52 23.41 11.26
CA LEU A 272 -30.70 24.15 12.22
C LEU A 272 -30.22 23.16 13.29
N GLY A 273 -28.90 23.03 13.46
CA GLY A 273 -28.29 22.14 14.47
C GLY A 273 -27.87 20.75 13.95
N ALA A 274 -27.31 19.94 14.85
CA ALA A 274 -26.64 18.69 14.50
C ALA A 274 -27.62 17.56 14.10
N VAL A 275 -27.08 16.57 13.38
CA VAL A 275 -27.74 15.34 12.95
C VAL A 275 -26.90 14.14 13.40
N ILE A 276 -27.49 13.28 14.21
CA ILE A 276 -26.80 12.10 14.78
C ILE A 276 -27.62 10.85 14.50
N THR A 277 -27.01 9.87 13.84
CA THR A 277 -27.63 8.57 13.55
C THR A 277 -26.70 7.45 14.02
N ASP A 278 -27.12 6.75 15.06
CA ASP A 278 -26.44 5.59 15.62
C ASP A 278 -27.25 4.32 15.35
N ILE A 279 -26.69 3.41 14.55
CA ILE A 279 -27.28 2.10 14.22
C ILE A 279 -26.39 1.01 14.76
N ASN A 280 -26.94 0.16 15.64
CA ASN A 280 -26.26 -1.00 16.19
C ASN A 280 -27.11 -2.27 16.08
N ILE A 281 -26.75 -3.11 15.11
CA ILE A 281 -27.35 -4.43 14.92
C ILE A 281 -26.38 -5.46 15.52
N ASP A 282 -26.81 -6.16 16.56
CA ASP A 282 -25.94 -7.13 17.25
C ASP A 282 -25.59 -8.35 16.36
N GLY A 283 -26.43 -8.65 15.38
CA GLY A 283 -26.31 -9.73 14.42
C GLY A 283 -26.36 -9.25 12.97
N ASP A 284 -27.11 -9.98 12.15
CA ASP A 284 -27.05 -9.84 10.68
C ASP A 284 -28.20 -8.98 10.12
N ILE A 285 -27.92 -8.34 8.99
CA ILE A 285 -28.91 -7.63 8.15
C ILE A 285 -28.97 -8.35 6.80
N SER A 286 -30.15 -8.81 6.39
CA SER A 286 -30.32 -9.47 5.10
C SER A 286 -31.57 -9.00 4.36
N SER A 287 -31.37 -8.49 3.14
CA SER A 287 -32.41 -8.24 2.14
C SER A 287 -32.28 -9.23 0.99
N ALA A 288 -33.38 -9.90 0.62
CA ALA A 288 -33.36 -10.89 -0.46
C ALA A 288 -33.32 -10.28 -1.86
N ASN A 289 -34.09 -9.21 -2.09
CA ASN A 289 -34.35 -8.65 -3.42
C ASN A 289 -34.17 -7.10 -3.52
N SER A 290 -33.52 -6.47 -2.54
CA SER A 290 -33.29 -5.01 -2.56
C SER A 290 -32.01 -4.60 -1.83
N GLN A 291 -31.88 -3.34 -1.40
CA GLN A 291 -30.74 -2.87 -0.60
C GLN A 291 -30.82 -3.38 0.84
N ALA A 292 -29.69 -3.75 1.44
CA ALA A 292 -29.68 -4.15 2.85
C ALA A 292 -29.90 -2.94 3.75
N ALA A 293 -29.14 -1.86 3.58
CA ALA A 293 -29.34 -0.64 4.34
C ALA A 293 -29.01 0.63 3.54
N THR A 294 -29.89 1.62 3.69
CA THR A 294 -29.73 2.98 3.16
C THR A 294 -29.86 3.97 4.32
N VAL A 295 -28.83 4.78 4.54
CA VAL A 295 -28.80 5.78 5.63
C VAL A 295 -28.36 7.11 5.08
N TYR A 296 -29.17 8.14 5.30
CA TYR A 296 -28.91 9.51 4.89
C TYR A 296 -28.98 10.46 6.06
N ASN A 297 -27.89 11.19 6.29
CA ASN A 297 -27.87 12.35 7.17
C ASN A 297 -27.66 13.64 6.36
N SER A 298 -28.37 14.70 6.74
CA SER A 298 -28.20 16.03 6.16
C SER A 298 -28.35 17.11 7.23
N SER A 299 -27.25 17.73 7.65
CA SER A 299 -27.26 18.93 8.48
C SER A 299 -27.09 20.19 7.62
N ASN A 300 -27.79 21.28 7.96
CA ASN A 300 -27.58 22.61 7.34
C ASN A 300 -26.85 23.62 8.28
N ASP A 301 -26.68 23.25 9.55
CA ASP A 301 -25.86 23.99 10.52
C ASP A 301 -25.40 23.01 11.62
N GLY A 302 -24.16 22.52 11.56
CA GLY A 302 -23.54 21.72 12.62
C GLY A 302 -23.16 20.30 12.20
N LEU A 303 -22.78 19.48 13.19
CA LEU A 303 -22.24 18.13 12.97
C LEU A 303 -23.24 17.19 12.29
N SER A 304 -22.81 16.48 11.25
CA SER A 304 -23.52 15.36 10.63
C SER A 304 -22.77 14.05 10.93
N SER A 305 -23.34 13.18 11.75
CA SER A 305 -22.66 12.00 12.30
C SER A 305 -23.43 10.71 12.06
N ILE A 306 -22.80 9.73 11.41
CA ILE A 306 -23.32 8.37 11.22
C ILE A 306 -22.37 7.37 11.86
N ARG A 307 -22.92 6.51 12.72
CA ARG A 307 -22.25 5.31 13.21
C ARG A 307 -23.07 4.09 12.83
N PHE A 308 -22.43 3.14 12.16
CA PHE A 308 -23.07 1.89 11.73
C PHE A 308 -22.30 0.67 12.23
N ARG A 309 -23.00 -0.23 12.92
CA ARG A 309 -22.45 -1.49 13.44
C ARG A 309 -23.37 -2.64 13.07
N ALA A 310 -22.81 -3.69 12.48
CA ALA A 310 -23.50 -4.95 12.19
C ALA A 310 -22.49 -6.10 12.12
N ASN A 311 -22.98 -7.34 12.09
CA ASN A 311 -22.16 -8.51 11.82
C ASN A 311 -22.05 -8.77 10.32
N HIS A 312 -22.94 -9.57 9.73
CA HIS A 312 -23.01 -9.76 8.27
C HIS A 312 -24.08 -8.85 7.67
N VAL A 313 -23.79 -8.31 6.49
CA VAL A 313 -24.75 -7.49 5.73
C VAL A 313 -24.87 -8.07 4.34
N SER A 314 -26.10 -8.41 3.92
CA SER A 314 -26.36 -8.96 2.59
C SER A 314 -27.54 -8.30 1.88
N GLY A 315 -27.39 -8.01 0.58
CA GLY A 315 -28.44 -7.42 -0.27
C GLY A 315 -28.35 -7.86 -1.73
N GLU A 316 -29.34 -7.50 -2.55
CA GLU A 316 -29.31 -7.74 -4.00
C GLU A 316 -28.58 -6.61 -4.74
N TYR A 317 -29.07 -5.37 -4.64
CA TYR A 317 -28.60 -4.22 -5.44
C TYR A 317 -27.56 -3.33 -4.77
N SER A 318 -27.55 -3.29 -3.44
CA SER A 318 -26.54 -2.58 -2.65
C SER A 318 -26.45 -3.22 -1.28
N GLY A 319 -25.23 -3.42 -0.79
CA GLY A 319 -25.03 -3.86 0.58
C GLY A 319 -25.32 -2.72 1.54
N LEU A 320 -24.48 -1.69 1.50
CA LEU A 320 -24.64 -0.51 2.34
C LEU A 320 -24.53 0.77 1.52
N TYR A 321 -25.56 1.62 1.58
CA TYR A 321 -25.54 2.97 1.03
C TYR A 321 -25.57 3.98 2.19
N ILE A 322 -24.52 4.79 2.33
CA ILE A 322 -24.45 5.86 3.33
C ILE A 322 -24.22 7.20 2.63
N GLY A 323 -25.13 8.15 2.83
CA GLY A 323 -24.94 9.56 2.50
C GLY A 323 -24.86 10.38 3.78
N ASN A 324 -23.83 11.21 3.92
CA ASN A 324 -23.64 12.03 5.10
C ASN A 324 -23.19 13.44 4.70
N ASP A 325 -24.15 14.35 4.65
CA ASP A 325 -23.93 15.71 4.16
C ASP A 325 -24.02 16.71 5.32
N GLY A 326 -23.15 17.72 5.28
CA GLY A 326 -23.18 18.88 6.17
C GLY A 326 -23.05 20.17 5.37
N ARG A 327 -24.16 20.84 5.10
CA ARG A 327 -24.17 22.13 4.40
C ARG A 327 -24.05 23.26 5.40
N ASP A 328 -23.48 24.36 4.96
CA ASP A 328 -23.52 25.58 5.75
C ASP A 328 -24.53 26.55 5.14
N ASN A 329 -25.35 27.16 5.99
CA ASN A 329 -26.06 28.36 5.61
C ASN A 329 -25.04 29.52 5.55
N ILE A 330 -24.58 29.83 4.33
CA ILE A 330 -23.50 30.79 4.01
C ILE A 330 -23.79 32.22 4.53
N ASP A 331 -24.97 32.46 5.10
CA ASP A 331 -25.53 33.79 5.29
C ASP A 331 -25.28 34.52 6.62
N ASN A 332 -24.61 34.04 7.71
CA ASN A 332 -24.07 35.01 8.73
C ASN A 332 -23.22 34.60 9.96
N ASP A 333 -23.03 33.34 10.39
CA ASP A 333 -22.57 33.12 11.80
C ASP A 333 -21.19 32.47 12.00
N GLY A 334 -20.45 32.14 10.94
CA GLY A 334 -19.12 31.51 11.06
C GLY A 334 -19.13 30.10 11.67
N ARG A 335 -20.30 29.43 11.67
CA ARG A 335 -20.47 28.03 12.05
C ARG A 335 -20.13 27.16 10.85
N THR A 336 -19.41 26.08 11.09
CA THR A 336 -19.02 25.12 10.06
C THR A 336 -19.56 23.73 10.38
N SER A 337 -20.19 23.10 9.39
CA SER A 337 -20.69 21.74 9.51
C SER A 337 -19.53 20.76 9.29
N SER A 338 -19.36 19.81 10.21
CA SER A 338 -18.38 18.72 10.05
C SER A 338 -19.11 17.41 9.83
N VAL A 339 -18.45 16.46 9.16
CA VAL A 339 -19.04 15.18 8.79
C VAL A 339 -18.21 14.05 9.37
N ILE A 340 -18.87 13.14 10.10
CA ILE A 340 -18.24 11.94 10.67
C ILE A 340 -19.04 10.71 10.23
N THR A 341 -18.38 9.78 9.55
CA THR A 341 -18.96 8.49 9.17
C THR A 341 -18.07 7.37 9.71
N ASP A 342 -18.61 6.52 10.56
CA ASP A 342 -17.88 5.42 11.20
C ASP A 342 -18.64 4.10 11.00
N ILE A 343 -18.04 3.18 10.25
CA ILE A 343 -18.62 1.87 9.91
C ILE A 343 -17.71 0.76 10.44
N LEU A 344 -18.31 -0.21 11.13
CA LEU A 344 -17.64 -1.45 11.53
C LEU A 344 -18.55 -2.64 11.26
N LEU A 345 -18.10 -3.50 10.36
CA LEU A 345 -18.71 -4.81 10.11
C LEU A 345 -17.78 -5.91 10.62
N THR A 346 -18.28 -6.76 11.51
CA THR A 346 -17.47 -7.89 12.05
C THR A 346 -17.55 -9.15 11.18
N GLY A 347 -18.55 -9.23 10.32
CA GLY A 347 -18.73 -10.28 9.31
C GLY A 347 -18.65 -9.73 7.89
N ASP A 348 -19.10 -10.54 6.94
CA ASP A 348 -18.97 -10.25 5.51
C ASP A 348 -20.04 -9.27 5.00
N LEU A 349 -19.67 -8.52 3.96
CA LEU A 349 -20.57 -7.71 3.15
C LEU A 349 -20.79 -8.39 1.80
N THR A 350 -21.99 -8.92 1.56
CA THR A 350 -22.29 -9.76 0.37
C THR A 350 -23.40 -9.17 -0.48
N VAL A 351 -23.14 -8.95 -1.76
CA VAL A 351 -24.09 -8.33 -2.70
C VAL A 351 -24.17 -9.12 -3.99
N VAL A 352 -25.38 -9.52 -4.40
CA VAL A 352 -25.58 -10.48 -5.50
C VAL A 352 -25.46 -9.83 -6.88
N SER A 353 -26.03 -8.64 -7.07
CA SER A 353 -26.12 -8.01 -8.40
C SER A 353 -25.66 -6.55 -8.45
N GLY A 354 -25.13 -6.03 -7.34
CA GLY A 354 -24.88 -4.62 -7.10
C GLY A 354 -23.49 -4.26 -6.60
N VAL A 355 -23.41 -3.10 -5.95
CA VAL A 355 -22.21 -2.53 -5.29
C VAL A 355 -22.17 -2.97 -3.84
N GLY A 356 -20.97 -3.27 -3.32
CA GLY A 356 -20.78 -3.64 -1.91
C GLY A 356 -21.13 -2.49 -0.96
N LEU A 357 -20.24 -1.49 -0.92
CA LEU A 357 -20.35 -0.31 -0.06
C LEU A 357 -20.32 0.97 -0.91
N HIS A 358 -21.32 1.83 -0.75
CA HIS A 358 -21.35 3.16 -1.34
C HIS A 358 -21.39 4.22 -0.23
N LEU A 359 -20.38 5.10 -0.24
CA LEU A 359 -20.20 6.20 0.71
C LEU A 359 -20.18 7.53 -0.02
N HIS A 360 -21.06 8.45 0.41
CA HIS A 360 -21.01 9.85 0.03
C HIS A 360 -20.86 10.71 1.28
N SER A 361 -19.92 11.66 1.27
CA SER A 361 -19.75 12.60 2.37
C SER A 361 -19.32 13.97 1.85
N ALA A 362 -20.14 15.00 2.07
CA ALA A 362 -19.86 16.33 1.55
C ALA A 362 -20.06 17.42 2.62
N THR A 363 -19.21 18.44 2.61
CA THR A 363 -19.44 19.63 3.43
C THR A 363 -18.87 20.93 2.87
N ASP A 364 -19.53 22.05 3.16
CA ASP A 364 -19.09 23.38 2.74
C ASP A 364 -18.10 24.02 3.73
N GLY A 365 -18.13 23.61 5.01
CA GLY A 365 -17.51 24.37 6.10
C GLY A 365 -16.41 23.68 6.90
N GLY A 366 -16.57 22.38 7.13
CA GLY A 366 -15.81 21.68 8.17
C GLY A 366 -15.07 20.45 7.69
N ASP A 367 -14.58 19.70 8.68
CA ASP A 367 -13.77 18.53 8.41
C ASP A 367 -14.64 17.32 8.05
N ILE A 368 -14.14 16.46 7.16
CA ILE A 368 -14.72 15.16 6.85
C ILE A 368 -13.82 14.08 7.44
N ASN A 369 -14.38 13.22 8.29
CA ASN A 369 -13.73 12.03 8.80
C ASN A 369 -14.57 10.79 8.47
N VAL A 370 -14.07 9.95 7.57
CA VAL A 370 -14.69 8.67 7.22
C VAL A 370 -13.78 7.53 7.69
N SER A 371 -14.33 6.59 8.44
CA SER A 371 -13.66 5.35 8.79
C SER A 371 -14.56 4.15 8.49
N ALA A 372 -14.03 3.16 7.79
CA ALA A 372 -14.73 1.90 7.56
C ALA A 372 -13.78 0.73 7.82
N ARG A 373 -14.21 -0.17 8.71
CA ARG A 373 -13.53 -1.44 9.00
C ARG A 373 -14.41 -2.59 8.56
N LEU A 374 -13.91 -3.37 7.61
CA LEU A 374 -14.64 -4.43 6.92
C LEU A 374 -13.89 -5.76 7.02
N ASN A 375 -14.63 -6.86 6.92
CA ASN A 375 -14.05 -8.20 6.81
C ASN A 375 -13.89 -8.58 5.33
N ASN A 376 -14.67 -9.56 4.83
CA ASN A 376 -14.72 -9.85 3.40
C ASN A 376 -15.82 -9.05 2.71
N LEU A 377 -15.60 -8.73 1.44
CA LEU A 377 -16.56 -8.06 0.57
C LEU A 377 -16.73 -8.87 -0.71
N TYR A 378 -17.97 -9.25 -0.99
CA TYR A 378 -18.36 -9.94 -2.22
C TYR A 378 -19.39 -9.09 -2.96
N SER A 379 -19.11 -8.70 -4.20
CA SER A 379 -20.04 -7.89 -5.02
C SER A 379 -20.03 -8.30 -6.49
N ARG A 380 -21.03 -7.86 -7.25
CA ARG A 380 -21.05 -8.04 -8.71
C ARG A 380 -20.37 -6.89 -9.44
N TYR A 381 -20.67 -5.66 -9.05
CA TYR A 381 -20.02 -4.44 -9.57
C TYR A 381 -18.97 -3.96 -8.58
N GLU A 382 -18.73 -2.66 -8.46
CA GLU A 382 -17.70 -2.13 -7.57
C GLU A 382 -17.79 -2.69 -6.14
N GLY A 383 -16.63 -3.01 -5.57
CA GLY A 383 -16.56 -3.44 -4.17
C GLY A 383 -16.91 -2.28 -3.24
N VAL A 384 -16.10 -1.22 -3.30
CA VAL A 384 -16.29 0.00 -2.53
C VAL A 384 -16.28 1.23 -3.45
N ILE A 385 -17.29 2.09 -3.30
CA ILE A 385 -17.36 3.41 -3.93
C ILE A 385 -17.38 4.48 -2.84
N VAL A 386 -16.47 5.46 -2.93
CA VAL A 386 -16.40 6.58 -1.99
C VAL A 386 -16.30 7.88 -2.76
N ASN A 387 -17.16 8.84 -2.41
CA ASN A 387 -17.10 10.21 -2.91
C ASN A 387 -17.12 11.15 -1.71
N ALA A 388 -16.00 11.83 -1.46
CA ALA A 388 -15.89 12.78 -0.35
C ALA A 388 -15.33 14.14 -0.80
N SER A 389 -15.95 15.23 -0.35
CA SER A 389 -15.54 16.58 -0.72
C SER A 389 -15.80 17.63 0.35
N THR A 390 -14.79 18.42 0.71
CA THR A 390 -14.92 19.59 1.61
C THR A 390 -14.43 20.88 0.96
N LEU A 391 -15.14 21.99 1.17
CA LEU A 391 -14.76 23.29 0.63
C LEU A 391 -13.75 24.04 1.51
N THR A 392 -13.92 24.09 2.83
CA THR A 392 -12.98 24.84 3.71
C THR A 392 -12.22 24.00 4.74
N GLY A 393 -12.65 22.78 5.03
CA GLY A 393 -12.02 21.92 6.03
C GLY A 393 -11.00 20.93 5.47
N ASN A 394 -10.53 20.04 6.35
CA ASN A 394 -9.69 18.89 5.99
C ASN A 394 -10.55 17.67 5.72
N MET A 395 -10.05 16.75 4.90
CA MET A 395 -10.68 15.46 4.68
C MET A 395 -9.72 14.34 5.04
N GLN A 396 -10.22 13.36 5.80
CA GLN A 396 -9.53 12.13 6.10
C GLN A 396 -10.43 10.92 5.83
N LEU A 397 -9.96 10.03 4.96
CA LEU A 397 -10.62 8.77 4.62
C LEU A 397 -9.73 7.60 5.10
N ASN A 398 -10.25 6.74 5.98
CA ASN A 398 -9.53 5.59 6.53
C ASN A 398 -10.31 4.29 6.25
N PHE A 399 -9.76 3.43 5.39
CA PHE A 399 -10.33 2.11 5.07
C PHE A 399 -9.41 0.99 5.54
N ASP A 400 -9.99 0.00 6.23
CA ASP A 400 -9.30 -1.19 6.74
C ASP A 400 -10.16 -2.42 6.38
N VAL A 401 -9.79 -3.11 5.29
CA VAL A 401 -10.43 -4.35 4.85
C VAL A 401 -9.51 -5.51 5.18
N SER A 402 -9.85 -6.23 6.23
CA SER A 402 -9.01 -7.30 6.79
C SER A 402 -9.07 -8.61 6.01
N GLY A 403 -10.18 -8.84 5.30
CA GLY A 403 -10.42 -10.01 4.46
C GLY A 403 -10.22 -9.71 2.97
N ASP A 404 -10.92 -10.47 2.14
CA ASP A 404 -10.83 -10.39 0.68
C ASP A 404 -11.88 -9.44 0.11
N ILE A 405 -11.51 -8.64 -0.91
CA ILE A 405 -12.47 -7.96 -1.79
C ILE A 405 -12.56 -8.77 -3.08
N VAL A 406 -13.75 -9.29 -3.39
CA VAL A 406 -13.99 -10.09 -4.59
C VAL A 406 -15.17 -9.51 -5.36
N ASN A 407 -14.91 -9.06 -6.59
CA ASN A 407 -15.94 -8.49 -7.46
C ASN A 407 -15.82 -8.96 -8.91
N GLU A 408 -16.97 -9.29 -9.53
CA GLU A 408 -17.01 -9.81 -10.91
C GLU A 408 -16.77 -8.73 -11.98
N MET A 409 -17.23 -7.50 -11.73
CA MET A 409 -17.19 -6.36 -12.64
C MET A 409 -16.81 -5.10 -11.85
N GLY A 410 -16.30 -4.06 -12.53
CA GLY A 410 -15.96 -2.78 -11.90
C GLY A 410 -14.68 -2.84 -11.05
N ALA A 411 -14.41 -1.76 -10.32
CA ALA A 411 -13.21 -1.63 -9.50
C ALA A 411 -13.39 -2.28 -8.12
N GLY A 412 -12.34 -2.91 -7.58
CA GLY A 412 -12.33 -3.38 -6.19
C GLY A 412 -12.58 -2.23 -5.22
N MET A 413 -11.85 -1.13 -5.39
CA MET A 413 -12.11 0.14 -4.71
C MET A 413 -12.02 1.33 -5.68
N ARG A 414 -13.08 2.13 -5.73
CA ARG A 414 -13.11 3.44 -6.40
C ARG A 414 -13.30 4.54 -5.35
N VAL A 415 -12.30 5.39 -5.18
CA VAL A 415 -12.30 6.42 -4.13
C VAL A 415 -11.97 7.76 -4.74
N TRP A 416 -12.86 8.72 -4.54
CA TRP A 416 -12.68 10.11 -4.92
C TRP A 416 -12.70 11.00 -3.68
N GLY A 417 -11.63 11.76 -3.48
CA GLY A 417 -11.46 12.68 -2.37
C GLY A 417 -11.03 14.07 -2.84
N THR A 418 -11.66 15.12 -2.32
CA THR A 418 -11.28 16.51 -2.64
C THR A 418 -11.38 17.44 -1.44
N ALA A 419 -10.33 18.19 -1.14
CA ALA A 419 -10.36 19.28 -0.16
C ALA A 419 -9.95 20.60 -0.82
N SER A 420 -10.84 21.58 -0.87
CA SER A 420 -10.52 22.87 -1.51
C SER A 420 -9.70 23.77 -0.56
N GLY A 421 -10.13 23.93 0.69
CA GLY A 421 -9.50 24.83 1.66
C GLY A 421 -8.44 24.20 2.56
N GLY A 422 -8.59 22.92 2.90
CA GLY A 422 -7.69 22.19 3.81
C GLY A 422 -6.93 21.06 3.14
N ASN A 423 -6.40 20.15 3.97
CA ASN A 423 -5.64 18.98 3.54
C ASN A 423 -6.55 17.82 3.15
N SER A 424 -6.06 16.96 2.27
CA SER A 424 -6.79 15.82 1.71
C SER A 424 -6.01 14.52 1.93
N ALA A 425 -6.43 13.67 2.86
CA ALA A 425 -5.75 12.43 3.21
C ALA A 425 -6.62 11.18 2.94
N ILE A 426 -6.09 10.25 2.15
CA ILE A 426 -6.70 8.93 1.88
C ILE A 426 -5.75 7.85 2.36
N ILE A 427 -6.22 7.00 3.27
CA ILE A 427 -5.47 5.89 3.86
C ILE A 427 -6.26 4.60 3.66
N ILE A 428 -5.71 3.67 2.87
CA ILE A 428 -6.35 2.41 2.53
C ILE A 428 -5.44 1.24 2.90
N LYS A 429 -5.98 0.30 3.67
CA LYS A 429 -5.35 -0.98 3.99
C LYS A 429 -6.27 -2.11 3.55
N VAL A 430 -5.76 -3.00 2.71
CA VAL A 430 -6.48 -4.18 2.24
C VAL A 430 -5.59 -5.42 2.29
N ASN A 431 -6.19 -6.59 2.35
CA ASN A 431 -5.46 -7.85 2.20
C ASN A 431 -5.40 -8.27 0.72
N ASN A 432 -6.40 -9.00 0.22
CA ASN A 432 -6.47 -9.43 -1.19
C ASN A 432 -7.57 -8.67 -1.94
N ILE A 433 -7.36 -8.44 -3.24
CA ILE A 433 -8.40 -7.97 -4.16
C ILE A 433 -8.42 -8.86 -5.39
N SER A 434 -9.58 -9.41 -5.72
CA SER A 434 -9.84 -10.11 -6.98
C SER A 434 -10.97 -9.39 -7.72
N SER A 435 -10.63 -8.68 -8.78
CA SER A 435 -11.54 -7.79 -9.50
C SER A 435 -11.60 -8.12 -10.99
N GLY A 436 -12.78 -7.95 -11.59
CA GLY A 436 -12.95 -8.11 -13.04
C GLY A 436 -12.45 -6.93 -13.89
N SER A 437 -12.25 -5.73 -13.33
CA SER A 437 -11.85 -4.53 -14.10
C SER A 437 -10.61 -3.84 -13.52
N GLU A 438 -10.74 -3.10 -12.42
CA GLU A 438 -9.60 -2.44 -11.77
C GLU A 438 -9.41 -2.93 -10.33
N LEU A 439 -8.18 -2.97 -9.83
CA LEU A 439 -7.92 -3.25 -8.41
C LEU A 439 -8.21 -2.00 -7.57
N PHE A 440 -7.63 -0.88 -7.99
CA PHE A 440 -7.81 0.42 -7.36
C PHE A 440 -8.03 1.50 -8.43
N ASN A 441 -8.96 2.42 -8.15
CA ASN A 441 -9.12 3.66 -8.89
C ASN A 441 -9.28 4.80 -7.86
N ILE A 442 -8.16 5.42 -7.50
CA ILE A 442 -8.07 6.37 -6.39
C ILE A 442 -7.71 7.74 -6.95
N THR A 443 -8.49 8.75 -6.59
CA THR A 443 -8.21 10.15 -6.90
C THR A 443 -8.30 10.96 -5.63
N ASN A 444 -7.21 11.64 -5.30
CA ASN A 444 -7.08 12.51 -4.14
C ASN A 444 -6.58 13.88 -4.58
N PHE A 445 -7.30 14.94 -4.22
CA PHE A 445 -6.96 16.28 -4.65
C PHE A 445 -7.09 17.31 -3.52
N ALA A 446 -6.09 18.17 -3.36
CA ALA A 446 -6.15 19.34 -2.49
C ALA A 446 -5.95 20.62 -3.30
N HIS A 447 -6.76 21.67 -3.11
CA HIS A 447 -6.51 22.93 -3.81
C HIS A 447 -5.54 23.82 -3.03
N LEU A 448 -5.89 24.25 -1.81
CA LEU A 448 -5.02 25.12 -0.99
C LEU A 448 -4.07 24.35 -0.06
N GLY A 449 -4.41 23.12 0.31
CA GLY A 449 -3.64 22.31 1.26
C GLY A 449 -2.77 21.24 0.60
N THR A 450 -2.35 20.26 1.40
CA THR A 450 -1.58 19.09 0.96
C THR A 450 -2.48 17.91 0.60
N ALA A 451 -2.09 17.12 -0.39
CA ALA A 451 -2.75 15.88 -0.76
C ALA A 451 -1.86 14.68 -0.41
N PHE A 452 -2.38 13.74 0.40
CA PHE A 452 -1.67 12.55 0.83
C PHE A 452 -2.47 11.27 0.52
N SER A 453 -1.89 10.35 -0.23
CA SER A 453 -2.47 9.04 -0.54
C SER A 453 -1.56 7.92 -0.01
N GLY A 454 -1.99 7.25 1.06
CA GLY A 454 -1.29 6.11 1.65
C GLY A 454 -2.04 4.80 1.40
N ILE A 455 -1.51 3.92 0.54
CA ILE A 455 -2.19 2.68 0.14
C ILE A 455 -1.29 1.50 0.49
N THR A 456 -1.85 0.50 1.17
CA THR A 456 -1.15 -0.74 1.52
C THR A 456 -2.01 -1.95 1.19
N ALA A 457 -1.49 -2.81 0.33
CA ALA A 457 -2.06 -4.12 0.03
C ALA A 457 -1.08 -5.21 0.46
N SER A 458 -1.44 -5.99 1.47
CA SER A 458 -0.56 -7.04 2.03
C SER A 458 -0.64 -8.38 1.31
N GLY A 459 -1.76 -8.63 0.60
CA GLY A 459 -2.04 -9.88 -0.10
C GLY A 459 -1.84 -9.79 -1.61
N HIS A 460 -2.44 -10.74 -2.33
CA HIS A 460 -2.40 -10.80 -3.79
C HIS A 460 -3.51 -9.92 -4.39
N LEU A 461 -3.13 -9.13 -5.39
CA LEU A 461 -4.02 -8.30 -6.19
C LEU A 461 -4.15 -8.89 -7.60
N LEU A 462 -5.36 -9.33 -7.96
CA LEU A 462 -5.68 -9.99 -9.22
C LEU A 462 -6.74 -9.22 -10.01
N SER A 463 -6.39 -8.72 -11.20
CA SER A 463 -7.35 -8.19 -12.18
C SER A 463 -7.44 -9.11 -13.38
N GLU A 464 -8.57 -9.81 -13.53
CA GLU A 464 -8.72 -10.87 -14.54
C GLU A 464 -8.89 -10.35 -15.97
N GLN A 465 -9.39 -9.13 -16.17
CA GLN A 465 -9.69 -8.57 -17.49
C GLN A 465 -9.32 -7.09 -17.65
N GLY A 466 -8.68 -6.45 -16.66
CA GLY A 466 -8.39 -5.02 -16.74
C GLY A 466 -7.09 -4.59 -16.09
N GLN A 467 -7.11 -3.39 -15.52
CA GLN A 467 -5.95 -2.69 -14.99
C GLN A 467 -5.74 -3.02 -13.51
N GLY A 468 -4.54 -2.75 -12.99
CA GLY A 468 -4.23 -2.94 -11.59
C GLY A 468 -4.59 -1.71 -10.76
N ALA A 469 -3.58 -1.03 -10.24
CA ALA A 469 -3.74 0.13 -9.38
C ALA A 469 -3.60 1.43 -10.18
N ILE A 470 -4.64 2.25 -10.21
CA ILE A 470 -4.60 3.61 -10.77
C ILE A 470 -4.74 4.60 -9.62
N ILE A 471 -3.71 5.41 -9.37
CA ILE A 471 -3.64 6.29 -8.20
C ILE A 471 -3.25 7.70 -8.66
N ASN A 472 -4.14 8.66 -8.42
CA ASN A 472 -3.96 10.07 -8.74
C ASN A 472 -3.91 10.87 -7.44
N THR A 473 -2.80 11.54 -7.18
CA THR A 473 -2.62 12.43 -6.01
C THR A 473 -2.18 13.80 -6.51
N GLY A 474 -3.01 14.82 -6.31
CA GLY A 474 -2.78 16.15 -6.86
C GLY A 474 -2.92 17.26 -5.83
N SER A 475 -2.09 18.30 -5.94
CA SER A 475 -2.32 19.56 -5.24
C SER A 475 -2.07 20.79 -6.12
N THR A 476 -2.84 21.87 -5.90
CA THR A 476 -2.62 23.14 -6.59
C THR A 476 -1.62 24.04 -5.86
N LEU A 477 -1.80 24.32 -4.56
CA LEU A 477 -0.95 25.28 -3.82
C LEU A 477 -0.16 24.67 -2.65
N GLY A 478 -0.10 23.34 -2.57
CA GLY A 478 0.68 22.63 -1.57
C GLY A 478 1.26 21.33 -2.10
N ASP A 479 1.81 20.53 -1.20
CA ASP A 479 2.50 19.30 -1.59
C ASP A 479 1.54 18.17 -1.98
N ALA A 480 1.98 17.31 -2.88
CA ALA A 480 1.31 16.06 -3.25
C ALA A 480 2.22 14.88 -2.91
N THR A 481 1.72 13.93 -2.13
CA THR A 481 2.52 12.77 -1.67
C THR A 481 1.74 11.47 -1.82
N ALA A 482 2.29 10.53 -2.58
CA ALA A 482 1.80 9.15 -2.70
C ALA A 482 2.78 8.17 -2.02
N VAL A 483 2.28 7.34 -1.10
CA VAL A 483 3.04 6.28 -0.41
C VAL A 483 2.34 4.95 -0.62
N ILE A 484 2.86 4.13 -1.52
CA ILE A 484 2.19 2.95 -2.06
C ILE A 484 3.01 1.70 -1.77
N ASN A 485 2.42 0.78 -1.00
CA ASN A 485 3.05 -0.49 -0.64
C ASN A 485 2.19 -1.65 -1.14
N LEU A 486 2.71 -2.43 -2.08
CA LEU A 486 2.00 -3.54 -2.71
C LEU A 486 2.82 -4.83 -2.56
N ASN A 487 2.13 -5.96 -2.63
CA ASN A 487 2.75 -7.28 -2.65
C ASN A 487 2.72 -7.88 -4.07
N ASP A 488 1.93 -8.93 -4.31
CA ASP A 488 1.83 -9.58 -5.61
C ASP A 488 0.72 -8.92 -6.42
N ILE A 489 0.98 -8.69 -7.72
CA ILE A 489 0.04 -8.08 -8.65
C ILE A 489 -0.01 -8.91 -9.92
N THR A 490 -1.21 -9.25 -10.39
CA THR A 490 -1.42 -9.96 -11.65
C THR A 490 -2.55 -9.30 -12.43
N THR A 491 -2.24 -8.80 -13.62
CA THR A 491 -3.19 -8.03 -14.44
C THR A 491 -3.13 -8.42 -15.90
N VAL A 492 -4.21 -8.15 -16.63
CA VAL A 492 -4.20 -8.19 -18.10
C VAL A 492 -3.61 -6.91 -18.66
N GLY A 493 -4.12 -5.74 -18.24
CA GLY A 493 -3.58 -4.44 -18.62
C GLY A 493 -2.40 -3.99 -17.74
N ASN A 494 -2.17 -2.69 -17.67
CA ASN A 494 -1.14 -2.09 -16.81
C ASN A 494 -1.33 -2.50 -15.35
N SER A 495 -0.24 -2.83 -14.65
CA SER A 495 -0.33 -3.26 -13.25
C SER A 495 -0.35 -2.10 -12.26
N VAL A 496 0.50 -1.08 -12.42
CA VAL A 496 0.57 0.06 -11.51
C VAL A 496 0.76 1.36 -12.29
N ASP A 497 -0.23 2.24 -12.23
CA ASP A 497 -0.20 3.59 -12.81
C ASP A 497 -0.37 4.63 -11.69
N ILE A 498 0.67 5.44 -11.43
CA ILE A 498 0.65 6.47 -10.38
C ILE A 498 0.90 7.83 -10.99
N TYR A 499 0.02 8.77 -10.70
CA TYR A 499 0.13 10.18 -11.07
C TYR A 499 0.20 11.03 -9.80
N THR A 500 1.34 11.64 -9.54
CA THR A 500 1.54 12.59 -8.43
C THR A 500 1.87 13.96 -9.00
N MET A 501 1.07 14.98 -8.71
CA MET A 501 1.20 16.31 -9.31
C MET A 501 1.07 17.42 -8.28
N ALA A 502 2.01 18.37 -8.25
CA ALA A 502 1.90 19.60 -7.45
C ALA A 502 2.09 20.82 -8.35
N ASN A 503 1.18 21.81 -8.34
CA ASN A 503 1.42 23.04 -9.11
C ASN A 503 2.35 24.00 -8.34
N GLU A 504 2.10 24.26 -7.07
CA GLU A 504 3.06 24.91 -6.16
C GLU A 504 3.36 23.96 -5.00
N GLY A 505 4.62 23.64 -4.76
CA GLY A 505 5.06 22.69 -3.73
C GLY A 505 5.68 21.42 -4.31
N ASP A 506 5.99 20.48 -3.42
CA ASP A 506 6.72 19.27 -3.79
C ASP A 506 5.79 18.13 -4.21
N SER A 507 6.23 17.37 -5.22
CA SER A 507 5.54 16.19 -5.73
C SER A 507 6.35 14.95 -5.41
N THR A 508 5.83 14.10 -4.53
CA THR A 508 6.58 12.99 -3.95
C THR A 508 5.89 11.64 -4.15
N THR A 509 6.60 10.66 -4.70
CA THR A 509 6.11 9.30 -4.93
C THR A 509 7.05 8.27 -4.30
N TYR A 510 6.54 7.51 -3.32
CA TYR A 510 7.18 6.32 -2.76
C TYR A 510 6.41 5.08 -3.20
N LEU A 511 7.07 4.16 -3.92
CA LEU A 511 6.51 2.88 -4.31
C LEU A 511 7.39 1.74 -3.84
N THR A 512 6.79 0.81 -3.08
CA THR A 512 7.44 -0.47 -2.75
C THR A 512 6.57 -1.62 -3.22
N VAL A 513 7.17 -2.52 -4.00
CA VAL A 513 6.56 -3.79 -4.41
C VAL A 513 7.41 -4.93 -3.90
N THR A 514 6.92 -5.58 -2.85
CA THR A 514 7.63 -6.66 -2.16
C THR A 514 7.51 -8.01 -2.89
N GLY A 515 6.34 -8.25 -3.49
CA GLY A 515 6.03 -9.44 -4.28
C GLY A 515 6.44 -9.32 -5.75
N GLN A 516 5.68 -9.95 -6.63
CA GLN A 516 5.92 -9.93 -8.08
C GLN A 516 4.81 -9.20 -8.84
N ILE A 517 5.18 -8.53 -9.92
CA ILE A 517 4.24 -7.97 -10.90
C ILE A 517 4.22 -8.84 -12.15
N ASN A 518 3.01 -9.23 -12.59
CA ASN A 518 2.79 -9.91 -13.86
C ASN A 518 1.71 -9.17 -14.66
N ALA A 519 2.11 -8.44 -15.71
CA ALA A 519 1.24 -7.71 -16.63
C ALA A 519 1.24 -8.40 -18.01
N SER A 520 0.17 -9.11 -18.37
CA SER A 520 0.19 -9.97 -19.57
C SER A 520 0.02 -9.24 -20.91
N GLN A 521 -0.56 -8.04 -20.94
CA GLN A 521 -0.77 -7.21 -22.13
C GLN A 521 -0.56 -5.72 -21.85
N GLY A 522 0.12 -5.38 -20.74
CA GLY A 522 0.34 -4.01 -20.29
C GLY A 522 1.76 -3.78 -19.79
N SER A 523 2.01 -2.56 -19.32
CA SER A 523 3.24 -2.20 -18.62
C SER A 523 3.22 -2.71 -17.17
N GLY A 524 4.41 -2.94 -16.61
CA GLY A 524 4.55 -3.28 -15.19
C GLY A 524 4.20 -2.09 -14.31
N ILE A 525 5.03 -1.05 -14.37
CA ILE A 525 4.86 0.18 -13.60
C ILE A 525 4.98 1.38 -14.53
N ALA A 526 4.01 2.30 -14.48
CA ALA A 526 4.12 3.64 -15.03
C ALA A 526 3.96 4.68 -13.91
N LEU A 527 5.03 5.43 -13.61
CA LEU A 527 4.97 6.52 -12.63
C LEU A 527 5.13 7.86 -13.34
N ASN A 528 4.24 8.78 -13.00
CA ASN A 528 4.26 10.14 -13.48
C ASN A 528 4.28 11.07 -12.27
N THR A 529 5.44 11.65 -11.98
CA THR A 529 5.63 12.57 -10.85
C THR A 529 6.01 13.94 -11.40
N GLN A 530 5.13 14.91 -11.26
CA GLN A 530 5.31 16.25 -11.85
C GLN A 530 5.16 17.36 -10.82
N ALA A 531 5.94 18.42 -10.97
CA ALA A 531 5.71 19.70 -10.30
C ALA A 531 5.65 20.85 -11.34
N THR A 532 4.91 21.92 -11.04
CA THR A 532 5.07 23.19 -11.80
C THR A 532 6.16 24.02 -11.14
N ASP A 533 5.96 24.53 -9.93
CA ASP A 533 6.97 25.21 -9.11
C ASP A 533 7.22 24.39 -7.81
N GLY A 534 8.45 23.92 -7.58
CA GLY A 534 8.78 23.03 -6.47
C GLY A 534 9.81 21.96 -6.87
N SER A 535 9.83 20.82 -6.20
CA SER A 535 10.68 19.68 -6.61
C SER A 535 9.91 18.37 -6.72
N THR A 536 10.54 17.40 -7.39
CA THR A 536 9.98 16.05 -7.56
C THR A 536 10.86 15.01 -6.88
N LEU A 537 10.29 14.19 -6.02
CA LEU A 537 11.02 13.16 -5.28
C LEU A 537 10.40 11.80 -5.58
N VAL A 538 11.18 10.89 -6.17
CA VAL A 538 10.72 9.55 -6.55
C VAL A 538 11.62 8.51 -5.89
N ASN A 539 11.03 7.59 -5.13
CA ASN A 539 11.73 6.43 -4.59
C ASN A 539 10.94 5.15 -4.89
N VAL A 540 11.61 4.20 -5.54
CA VAL A 540 10.99 2.95 -6.02
C VAL A 540 11.84 1.75 -5.61
N ASP A 541 11.27 0.81 -4.88
CA ASP A 541 11.89 -0.47 -4.53
C ASP A 541 11.01 -1.63 -5.01
N VAL A 542 11.50 -2.36 -6.01
CA VAL A 542 10.76 -3.43 -6.68
C VAL A 542 11.55 -4.72 -6.75
N ASN A 543 10.83 -5.84 -6.71
CA ASN A 543 11.41 -7.17 -6.79
C ASN A 543 11.37 -7.70 -8.23
N ASN A 544 10.36 -8.50 -8.61
CA ASN A 544 10.27 -9.06 -9.97
C ASN A 544 9.13 -8.42 -10.76
N ILE A 545 9.36 -8.16 -12.04
CA ILE A 545 8.36 -7.64 -12.97
C ILE A 545 8.45 -8.44 -14.27
N ALA A 546 7.33 -8.99 -14.71
CA ALA A 546 7.15 -9.50 -16.07
C ALA A 546 6.01 -8.72 -16.73
N SER A 547 6.30 -8.08 -17.87
CA SER A 547 5.35 -7.22 -18.58
C SER A 547 5.43 -7.39 -20.10
N GLU A 548 4.34 -7.04 -20.79
CA GLU A 548 4.33 -7.00 -22.26
C GLU A 548 5.07 -5.77 -22.78
N TYR A 549 4.75 -4.60 -22.24
CA TYR A 549 5.44 -3.34 -22.53
C TYR A 549 6.47 -3.03 -21.43
N ASP A 550 6.87 -1.78 -21.26
CA ASP A 550 7.90 -1.38 -20.30
C ASP A 550 7.68 -2.02 -18.92
N ALA A 551 8.73 -2.64 -18.37
CA ALA A 551 8.65 -3.16 -17.01
C ALA A 551 8.55 -2.01 -16.01
N ILE A 552 9.33 -0.95 -16.22
CA ILE A 552 9.21 0.32 -15.50
C ILE A 552 9.33 1.49 -16.48
N TYR A 553 8.34 2.37 -16.47
CA TYR A 553 8.39 3.69 -17.10
C TYR A 553 8.24 4.78 -16.04
N LEU A 554 9.25 5.65 -15.90
CA LEU A 554 9.25 6.79 -14.98
C LEU A 554 9.30 8.08 -15.78
N TYR A 555 8.27 8.90 -15.62
CA TYR A 555 8.21 10.25 -16.17
C TYR A 555 8.22 11.27 -15.02
N ASN A 556 9.29 12.05 -14.92
CA ASN A 556 9.56 12.92 -13.78
C ASN A 556 9.91 14.35 -14.25
N PHE A 557 9.06 15.34 -13.98
CA PHE A 557 9.18 16.65 -14.62
C PHE A 557 8.86 17.84 -13.73
N VAL A 558 9.67 18.89 -13.82
CA VAL A 558 9.37 20.22 -13.28
C VAL A 558 9.24 21.23 -14.42
N THR A 559 8.07 21.86 -14.59
CA THR A 559 7.83 22.74 -15.76
C THR A 559 8.13 24.21 -15.51
N GLY A 560 8.01 24.68 -14.27
CA GLY A 560 8.30 26.04 -13.81
C GLY A 560 9.66 26.13 -13.13
N VAL A 561 9.69 26.60 -11.88
CA VAL A 561 10.93 26.78 -11.10
C VAL A 561 11.20 25.55 -10.24
N ASP A 562 12.30 24.86 -10.51
CA ASP A 562 12.80 23.79 -9.63
C ASP A 562 13.50 24.37 -8.39
N SER A 563 13.24 23.76 -7.23
CA SER A 563 13.90 24.13 -5.96
C SER A 563 15.34 23.62 -5.86
N GLY A 564 15.76 22.72 -6.77
CA GLY A 564 17.10 22.15 -6.85
C GLY A 564 17.29 20.91 -5.95
N THR A 565 16.20 20.22 -5.60
CA THR A 565 16.22 19.01 -4.76
C THR A 565 15.53 17.81 -5.42
N SER A 566 15.25 17.91 -6.73
CA SER A 566 14.57 16.86 -7.47
C SER A 566 15.45 15.60 -7.58
N THR A 567 14.89 14.43 -7.29
CA THR A 567 15.62 13.16 -7.23
C THR A 567 14.78 11.97 -7.69
N ILE A 568 15.47 10.98 -8.28
CA ILE A 568 14.92 9.64 -8.60
C ILE A 568 15.87 8.60 -8.01
N ASP A 569 15.36 7.77 -7.11
CA ASP A 569 16.06 6.60 -6.56
C ASP A 569 15.26 5.34 -6.90
N LEU A 570 15.83 4.47 -7.75
CA LEU A 570 15.20 3.23 -8.18
C LEU A 570 16.08 2.05 -7.80
N THR A 571 15.56 1.14 -6.98
CA THR A 571 16.21 -0.13 -6.61
C THR A 571 15.44 -1.32 -7.19
N THR A 572 16.18 -2.19 -7.87
CA THR A 572 15.65 -3.42 -8.48
C THR A 572 16.34 -4.64 -7.86
N ARG A 573 15.58 -5.47 -7.14
CA ARG A 573 16.10 -6.63 -6.39
C ARG A 573 16.03 -7.95 -7.15
N GLY A 574 15.06 -8.07 -8.06
CA GLY A 574 14.76 -9.29 -8.81
C GLY A 574 14.90 -9.09 -10.32
N ALA A 575 14.25 -9.96 -11.09
CA ALA A 575 14.25 -9.92 -12.54
C ALA A 575 13.15 -9.00 -13.09
N LEU A 576 13.51 -8.08 -13.97
CA LEU A 576 12.64 -7.19 -14.73
C LEU A 576 12.70 -7.61 -16.20
N VAL A 577 11.59 -8.10 -16.73
CA VAL A 577 11.49 -8.65 -18.09
C VAL A 577 10.32 -8.01 -18.82
N SER A 578 10.64 -7.18 -19.80
CA SER A 578 9.67 -6.64 -20.77
C SER A 578 9.75 -7.41 -22.09
N GLN A 579 8.60 -7.81 -22.67
CA GLN A 579 8.55 -8.54 -23.94
C GLN A 579 8.73 -7.65 -25.18
N GLN A 580 8.23 -6.42 -25.15
CA GLN A 580 8.21 -5.49 -26.30
C GLN A 580 8.72 -4.08 -25.98
N GLY A 581 8.92 -3.75 -24.71
CA GLY A 581 9.33 -2.44 -24.25
C GLY A 581 10.73 -2.44 -23.62
N TYR A 582 11.01 -1.38 -22.87
CA TYR A 582 12.22 -1.24 -22.07
C TYR A 582 12.14 -2.11 -20.82
N GLY A 583 13.29 -2.56 -20.32
CA GLY A 583 13.36 -3.04 -18.94
C GLY A 583 13.07 -1.87 -17.97
N ILE A 584 13.82 -0.79 -18.12
CA ILE A 584 13.64 0.46 -17.37
C ILE A 584 13.75 1.63 -18.35
N ASN A 585 12.76 2.52 -18.36
CA ASN A 585 12.78 3.78 -19.10
C ASN A 585 12.53 4.95 -18.14
N ILE A 586 13.47 5.88 -18.03
CA ILE A 586 13.39 7.05 -17.16
C ILE A 586 13.53 8.30 -18.00
N GLU A 587 12.58 9.21 -17.87
CA GLU A 587 12.54 10.51 -18.54
C GLU A 587 12.47 11.63 -17.48
N THR A 588 13.49 12.48 -17.39
CA THR A 588 13.51 13.62 -16.45
C THR A 588 14.21 14.88 -16.95
N ASN A 589 13.77 16.06 -16.50
CA ASN A 589 14.37 17.33 -16.90
C ASN A 589 15.16 18.07 -15.82
N THR A 590 15.08 17.60 -14.57
CA THR A 590 15.60 18.32 -13.39
C THR A 590 16.10 17.41 -12.27
N ALA A 591 15.85 16.10 -12.32
CA ALA A 591 16.22 15.22 -11.21
C ALA A 591 17.60 14.57 -11.36
N ASP A 592 18.34 14.52 -10.24
CA ASP A 592 19.44 13.58 -10.07
C ASP A 592 18.90 12.16 -10.01
N THR A 593 19.44 11.28 -10.86
CA THR A 593 18.93 9.92 -11.04
C THR A 593 19.93 8.90 -10.53
N TYR A 594 19.47 8.00 -9.66
CA TYR A 594 20.24 6.87 -9.14
C TYR A 594 19.47 5.56 -9.34
N VAL A 595 20.05 4.63 -10.08
CA VAL A 595 19.45 3.32 -10.37
C VAL A 595 20.34 2.21 -9.86
N THR A 596 19.83 1.37 -8.97
CA THR A 596 20.51 0.19 -8.42
C THR A 596 19.94 -1.09 -9.02
N VAL A 597 20.83 -1.91 -9.60
CA VAL A 597 20.47 -3.18 -10.26
C VAL A 597 21.12 -4.37 -9.58
N GLY A 598 20.31 -5.18 -8.89
CA GLY A 598 20.72 -6.43 -8.25
C GLY A 598 20.36 -7.71 -9.01
N GLY A 599 19.58 -7.62 -10.08
CA GLY A 599 19.09 -8.77 -10.84
C GLY A 599 19.13 -8.58 -12.36
N LEU A 600 18.37 -9.41 -13.08
CA LEU A 600 18.21 -9.31 -14.53
C LEU A 600 17.36 -8.10 -14.90
N VAL A 601 17.81 -7.30 -15.87
CA VAL A 601 16.99 -6.32 -16.57
C VAL A 601 17.04 -6.64 -18.07
N HIS A 602 15.88 -6.98 -18.63
CA HIS A 602 15.71 -7.34 -20.03
C HIS A 602 14.65 -6.44 -20.68
N GLY A 603 15.04 -5.77 -21.76
CA GLY A 603 14.12 -5.00 -22.61
C GLY A 603 13.92 -5.66 -23.96
N GLY A 604 12.71 -6.13 -24.24
CA GLY A 604 12.37 -6.79 -25.50
C GLY A 604 12.44 -5.89 -26.73
N ASN A 605 12.44 -4.56 -26.56
CA ASN A 605 12.74 -3.61 -27.63
C ASN A 605 14.26 -3.50 -27.95
N GLY A 606 15.12 -4.21 -27.21
CA GLY A 606 16.57 -4.16 -27.33
C GLY A 606 17.25 -3.23 -26.33
N THR A 607 16.52 -2.49 -25.50
CA THR A 607 17.08 -1.59 -24.48
C THR A 607 16.71 -2.04 -23.08
N ALA A 608 17.70 -2.51 -22.33
CA ALA A 608 17.52 -2.89 -20.93
C ALA A 608 17.21 -1.66 -20.07
N ILE A 609 18.00 -0.59 -20.20
CA ILE A 609 17.88 0.63 -19.37
C ILE A 609 18.11 1.87 -20.24
N GLY A 610 17.12 2.76 -20.28
CA GLY A 610 17.23 4.11 -20.83
C GLY A 610 17.11 5.16 -19.73
N LEU A 611 18.17 5.93 -19.51
CA LEU A 611 18.15 7.12 -18.64
C LEU A 611 18.20 8.35 -19.54
N HIS A 612 17.06 9.04 -19.65
CA HIS A 612 16.87 10.14 -20.59
C HIS A 612 16.66 11.45 -19.83
N ARG A 613 17.61 12.37 -20.01
CA ARG A 613 17.60 13.70 -19.37
C ARG A 613 17.41 14.81 -20.41
N LEU A 614 16.73 15.90 -20.06
CA LEU A 614 16.79 17.13 -20.87
C LEU A 614 18.02 17.96 -20.53
N GLU A 615 18.54 18.69 -21.52
CA GLU A 615 19.57 19.72 -21.28
C GLU A 615 19.06 20.76 -20.26
N ASN A 616 19.69 20.88 -19.09
CA ASN A 616 19.40 21.88 -18.05
C ASN A 616 20.53 21.94 -17.01
N VAL A 617 20.41 22.82 -16.01
CA VAL A 617 21.38 22.99 -14.91
C VAL A 617 21.64 21.65 -14.21
N GLN A 618 22.92 21.34 -14.00
CA GLN A 618 23.52 20.08 -13.51
C GLN A 618 22.56 19.03 -12.94
N THR A 619 22.26 18.00 -13.73
CA THR A 619 21.60 16.76 -13.31
C THR A 619 22.53 15.59 -13.60
N SER A 620 22.62 14.65 -12.67
CA SER A 620 23.46 13.45 -12.80
C SER A 620 22.67 12.19 -13.09
N ALA A 621 23.30 11.22 -13.74
CA ALA A 621 22.75 9.88 -13.96
C ALA A 621 23.73 8.82 -13.43
N THR A 622 23.35 8.14 -12.37
CA THR A 622 24.15 7.10 -11.73
C THR A 622 23.50 5.73 -11.89
N LEU A 623 24.27 4.76 -12.37
CA LEU A 623 23.89 3.35 -12.43
C LEU A 623 24.79 2.55 -11.50
N GLU A 624 24.24 1.99 -10.42
CA GLU A 624 24.90 1.01 -9.56
C GLU A 624 24.56 -0.41 -10.01
N LEU A 625 25.59 -1.20 -10.29
CA LEU A 625 25.49 -2.64 -10.50
C LEU A 625 25.89 -3.36 -9.22
N GLN A 626 25.09 -4.34 -8.82
CA GLN A 626 25.38 -5.19 -7.65
C GLN A 626 25.64 -6.64 -8.07
N SER A 627 26.22 -7.44 -7.17
CA SER A 627 26.39 -8.88 -7.41
C SER A 627 25.06 -9.55 -7.78
N GLY A 628 25.03 -10.23 -8.92
CA GLY A 628 23.83 -10.86 -9.48
C GLY A 628 23.19 -10.07 -10.62
N TYR A 629 23.68 -8.85 -10.92
CA TYR A 629 23.20 -8.08 -12.06
C TYR A 629 23.32 -8.85 -13.37
N ALA A 630 22.34 -8.67 -14.25
CA ALA A 630 22.42 -9.05 -15.65
C ALA A 630 21.68 -8.01 -16.48
N LEU A 631 22.28 -7.56 -17.57
CA LEU A 631 21.69 -6.56 -18.46
C LEU A 631 21.61 -7.19 -19.85
N GLU A 632 20.40 -7.43 -20.33
CA GLU A 632 20.12 -7.98 -21.66
C GLU A 632 19.51 -6.88 -22.54
N GLY A 633 20.35 -6.33 -23.41
CA GLY A 633 20.05 -5.14 -24.21
C GLY A 633 20.95 -3.94 -23.88
N VAL A 634 20.70 -2.85 -24.59
CA VAL A 634 21.43 -1.59 -24.48
C VAL A 634 21.17 -0.96 -23.11
N THR A 635 22.20 -0.38 -22.51
CA THR A 635 22.08 0.47 -21.32
C THR A 635 22.69 1.83 -21.62
N GLN A 636 21.91 2.89 -21.51
CA GLN A 636 22.31 4.21 -21.98
C GLN A 636 21.88 5.35 -21.05
N ALA A 637 22.80 6.27 -20.80
CA ALA A 637 22.53 7.57 -20.19
C ALA A 637 22.68 8.67 -21.25
N LEU A 638 21.57 9.30 -21.62
CA LEU A 638 21.50 10.25 -22.74
C LEU A 638 20.92 11.59 -22.28
N VAL A 639 21.40 12.67 -22.90
CA VAL A 639 20.86 14.02 -22.76
C VAL A 639 20.26 14.47 -24.09
N PHE A 640 19.07 15.05 -24.06
CA PHE A 640 18.33 15.49 -25.24
C PHE A 640 18.20 17.01 -25.29
N THR A 641 18.38 17.59 -26.48
CA THR A 641 18.02 18.99 -26.75
C THR A 641 16.53 19.08 -27.08
N GLY A 642 15.71 19.50 -26.12
CA GLY A 642 14.28 19.74 -26.33
C GLY A 642 13.35 18.61 -25.84
N ASN A 643 13.23 17.49 -26.54
CA ASN A 643 12.34 16.38 -26.17
C ASN A 643 12.94 14.99 -26.46
N TYR A 644 12.37 13.92 -25.88
CA TYR A 644 12.89 12.55 -26.01
C TYR A 644 12.41 11.78 -27.25
N ALA A 645 11.63 12.41 -28.12
CA ALA A 645 10.96 11.71 -29.22
C ALA A 645 11.91 11.39 -30.38
N ASP A 646 13.02 12.13 -30.52
CA ASP A 646 14.01 11.92 -31.56
C ASP A 646 15.36 11.56 -30.96
N ILE A 647 15.75 10.29 -31.09
CA ILE A 647 17.06 9.79 -30.66
C ILE A 647 18.23 10.46 -31.40
N ASN A 648 17.98 11.12 -32.54
CA ASN A 648 19.01 11.89 -33.23
C ASN A 648 19.37 13.21 -32.52
N ASP A 649 18.52 13.67 -31.60
CA ASP A 649 18.77 14.85 -30.75
C ASP A 649 19.45 14.48 -29.42
N ALA A 650 19.79 13.19 -29.24
CA ALA A 650 20.51 12.69 -28.08
C ALA A 650 22.03 12.93 -28.19
N ALA A 651 22.65 13.20 -27.05
CA ALA A 651 24.09 13.31 -26.88
C ALA A 651 24.54 12.61 -25.59
N LEU A 652 25.85 12.38 -25.46
CA LEU A 652 26.45 11.84 -24.25
C LEU A 652 26.86 12.97 -23.30
N ASP A 653 26.58 12.79 -22.01
CA ASP A 653 27.01 13.70 -20.94
C ASP A 653 27.88 12.95 -19.93
N LEU A 654 29.09 12.63 -20.38
CA LEU A 654 30.03 11.78 -19.65
C LEU A 654 30.47 12.38 -18.30
N ALA A 655 30.50 13.71 -18.18
CA ALA A 655 30.94 14.39 -16.96
C ALA A 655 29.96 14.22 -15.79
N ASN A 656 28.65 14.08 -16.08
CA ASN A 656 27.60 13.98 -15.07
C ASN A 656 26.96 12.58 -15.00
N SER A 657 27.58 11.59 -15.64
CA SER A 657 27.01 10.23 -15.71
C SER A 657 28.01 9.20 -15.19
N HIS A 658 27.58 8.41 -14.20
CA HIS A 658 28.46 7.63 -13.34
C HIS A 658 28.07 6.15 -13.33
N LEU A 659 29.04 5.27 -13.57
CA LEU A 659 28.89 3.84 -13.38
C LEU A 659 29.48 3.46 -12.02
N VAL A 660 28.68 2.79 -11.19
CA VAL A 660 29.08 2.33 -9.86
C VAL A 660 29.06 0.81 -9.83
N LEU A 661 30.15 0.21 -9.36
CA LEU A 661 30.27 -1.20 -9.05
C LEU A 661 30.14 -1.35 -7.54
N GLY A 662 29.00 -1.86 -7.08
CA GLY A 662 28.61 -1.86 -5.68
C GLY A 662 28.21 -3.23 -5.15
N GLY A 663 27.25 -3.22 -4.23
CA GLY A 663 26.77 -4.42 -3.53
C GLY A 663 27.77 -5.07 -2.57
N THR A 664 27.33 -6.16 -1.91
CA THR A 664 28.10 -6.87 -0.87
C THR A 664 28.72 -8.19 -1.35
N GLY A 665 28.25 -8.74 -2.47
CA GLY A 665 28.80 -9.95 -3.09
C GLY A 665 29.84 -9.63 -4.15
N ASP A 666 30.69 -10.62 -4.44
CA ASP A 666 31.69 -10.51 -5.50
C ASP A 666 31.05 -10.64 -6.88
N ALA A 667 31.57 -9.91 -7.87
CA ALA A 667 31.02 -9.88 -9.22
C ALA A 667 32.10 -9.65 -10.29
N ALA A 668 31.73 -9.78 -11.56
CA ALA A 668 32.59 -9.49 -12.69
C ALA A 668 31.90 -8.51 -13.65
N PHE A 669 32.70 -7.68 -14.33
CA PHE A 669 32.24 -6.71 -15.32
C PHE A 669 33.15 -6.74 -16.55
N ASP A 670 32.55 -6.86 -17.74
CA ASP A 670 33.29 -6.82 -19.00
C ASP A 670 33.39 -5.38 -19.52
N LEU A 671 34.60 -4.81 -19.48
CA LEU A 671 34.92 -3.49 -20.00
C LEU A 671 34.69 -3.38 -21.52
N GLY A 672 34.70 -4.51 -22.24
CA GLY A 672 34.39 -4.54 -23.67
C GLY A 672 32.96 -4.13 -24.01
N ARG A 673 32.07 -4.04 -23.01
CA ARG A 673 30.71 -3.52 -23.19
C ARG A 673 30.64 -1.99 -23.25
N ILE A 674 31.68 -1.28 -22.80
CA ILE A 674 31.67 0.18 -22.79
C ILE A 674 31.86 0.72 -24.20
N ASP A 675 30.91 1.53 -24.66
CA ASP A 675 30.96 2.22 -25.95
C ASP A 675 30.45 3.66 -25.80
N ASN A 676 31.34 4.58 -25.43
CA ASN A 676 31.05 5.99 -25.16
C ASN A 676 31.29 6.89 -26.40
N ARG A 677 31.25 6.30 -27.60
CA ARG A 677 31.27 7.06 -28.85
C ARG A 677 29.88 7.63 -29.14
N GLU A 678 29.81 8.86 -29.60
CA GLU A 678 28.53 9.50 -29.98
C GLU A 678 27.79 8.71 -31.06
N GLU A 679 28.49 8.16 -32.06
CA GLU A 679 27.86 7.33 -33.09
C GLU A 679 27.19 6.06 -32.52
N ALA A 680 27.71 5.55 -31.40
CA ALA A 680 27.23 4.32 -30.80
C ALA A 680 25.81 4.47 -30.26
N ILE A 681 25.28 5.68 -30.05
CA ILE A 681 23.88 5.93 -29.72
C ILE A 681 22.96 5.24 -30.75
N LEU A 682 23.31 5.33 -32.04
CA LEU A 682 22.47 4.85 -33.14
C LEU A 682 22.94 3.52 -33.75
N ASP A 683 24.24 3.23 -33.73
CA ASP A 683 24.82 2.08 -34.44
C ASP A 683 25.75 1.17 -33.61
N GLY A 684 25.76 1.33 -32.28
CA GLY A 684 26.59 0.54 -31.36
C GLY A 684 26.10 -0.90 -31.15
N ASP A 685 26.88 -1.68 -30.40
CA ASP A 685 26.53 -3.07 -30.06
C ASP A 685 25.18 -3.16 -29.30
N PRO A 686 24.33 -4.18 -29.57
CA PRO A 686 23.05 -4.36 -28.88
C PRO A 686 23.11 -4.60 -27.37
N ASN A 687 24.27 -4.96 -26.81
CA ASN A 687 24.49 -5.18 -25.37
C ASN A 687 25.46 -4.18 -24.73
N ARG A 688 25.76 -3.08 -25.44
CA ARG A 688 26.65 -2.03 -24.98
C ARG A 688 26.10 -1.29 -23.75
N ILE A 689 27.02 -0.66 -23.04
CA ILE A 689 26.78 0.31 -21.98
C ILE A 689 27.41 1.63 -22.44
N THR A 690 26.62 2.69 -22.53
CA THR A 690 27.04 3.97 -23.11
C THR A 690 26.57 5.17 -22.29
N GLY A 691 27.31 6.27 -22.38
CA GLY A 691 26.97 7.54 -21.73
C GLY A 691 27.43 7.64 -20.28
N PHE A 692 28.30 6.76 -19.81
CA PHE A 692 28.86 6.82 -18.45
C PHE A 692 30.34 7.18 -18.51
N GLY A 693 30.71 8.36 -17.98
CA GLY A 693 32.08 8.86 -18.08
C GLY A 693 32.95 8.58 -16.87
N THR A 694 32.42 8.08 -15.76
CA THR A 694 33.25 7.72 -14.59
C THR A 694 32.92 6.33 -14.08
N LEU A 695 33.91 5.72 -13.42
CA LEU A 695 33.78 4.41 -12.79
C LEU A 695 34.08 4.52 -11.29
N THR A 696 33.14 4.10 -10.44
CA THR A 696 33.40 4.03 -8.99
C THR A 696 33.17 2.63 -8.46
N LYS A 697 34.11 2.12 -7.67
CA LYS A 697 33.98 0.88 -6.89
C LYS A 697 33.74 1.23 -5.42
N THR A 698 32.62 0.78 -4.87
CA THR A 698 32.20 1.01 -3.47
C THR A 698 32.13 -0.31 -2.69
N ASN A 699 31.91 -0.22 -1.37
CA ASN A 699 31.77 -1.36 -0.45
C ASN A 699 33.00 -2.30 -0.42
N ASN A 700 32.95 -3.34 0.41
CA ASN A 700 34.09 -4.25 0.63
C ASN A 700 34.14 -5.45 -0.33
N SER A 701 33.26 -5.53 -1.32
CA SER A 701 33.21 -6.61 -2.31
C SER A 701 34.42 -6.62 -3.25
N ILE A 702 34.63 -7.75 -3.94
CA ILE A 702 35.60 -7.89 -5.02
C ILE A 702 34.89 -7.78 -6.36
N TRP A 703 35.36 -6.89 -7.23
CA TRP A 703 34.89 -6.80 -8.62
C TRP A 703 36.01 -7.11 -9.59
N THR A 704 35.77 -8.07 -10.48
CA THR A 704 36.74 -8.47 -11.52
C THR A 704 36.38 -7.85 -12.86
N LEU A 705 37.26 -7.02 -13.39
CA LEU A 705 37.15 -6.45 -14.72
C LEU A 705 37.85 -7.35 -15.73
N THR A 706 37.17 -7.62 -16.84
CA THR A 706 37.73 -8.32 -18.01
C THR A 706 37.64 -7.43 -19.25
N GLY A 707 38.36 -7.77 -20.31
CA GLY A 707 38.25 -7.07 -21.58
C GLY A 707 38.90 -5.68 -21.58
N SER A 708 38.48 -4.81 -22.48
CA SER A 708 39.12 -3.50 -22.69
C SER A 708 38.09 -2.47 -23.16
N ASN A 709 38.04 -1.32 -22.48
CA ASN A 709 37.33 -0.13 -22.97
C ASN A 709 38.22 0.78 -23.82
N MET A 710 39.34 0.26 -24.34
CA MET A 710 40.29 0.99 -25.17
C MET A 710 40.35 0.45 -26.61
N ALA A 711 39.37 -0.36 -27.03
CA ALA A 711 39.32 -0.96 -28.37
C ALA A 711 39.33 0.10 -29.49
N ASP A 712 38.69 1.24 -29.26
CA ASP A 712 38.60 2.39 -30.17
C ASP A 712 39.46 3.58 -29.71
N GLY A 713 40.52 3.32 -28.95
CA GLY A 713 41.36 4.35 -28.33
C GLY A 713 40.63 5.08 -27.20
N ASP A 714 40.92 6.37 -27.03
CA ASP A 714 40.44 7.16 -25.88
C ASP A 714 38.94 7.47 -25.92
N ALA A 715 38.24 7.17 -27.02
CA ALA A 715 36.82 7.51 -27.18
C ALA A 715 35.90 6.76 -26.21
N ASN A 716 36.28 5.55 -25.80
CA ASN A 716 35.54 4.72 -24.83
C ASN A 716 36.12 4.80 -23.40
N ALA A 717 37.17 5.61 -23.21
CA ALA A 717 37.83 5.76 -21.92
C ALA A 717 36.92 6.47 -20.91
N PHE A 718 37.06 6.12 -19.63
CA PHE A 718 36.43 6.89 -18.56
C PHE A 718 37.23 8.18 -18.32
N LEU A 719 36.58 9.28 -17.95
CA LEU A 719 37.22 10.52 -17.53
C LEU A 719 38.03 10.30 -16.24
N SER A 720 37.50 9.50 -15.31
CA SER A 720 38.17 9.13 -14.06
C SER A 720 37.63 7.83 -13.48
N ALA A 721 38.39 7.23 -12.56
CA ALA A 721 37.94 6.08 -11.80
C ALA A 721 38.32 6.18 -10.32
N ASN A 722 37.50 5.63 -9.43
CA ASN A 722 37.76 5.64 -8.00
C ASN A 722 37.45 4.28 -7.35
N ILE A 723 38.36 3.81 -6.50
CA ILE A 723 38.14 2.63 -5.64
C ILE A 723 38.05 3.12 -4.20
N ALA A 724 36.82 3.34 -3.74
CA ALA A 724 36.56 3.80 -2.38
C ALA A 724 36.75 2.70 -1.33
N GLY A 725 36.55 1.44 -1.71
CA GLY A 725 36.66 0.29 -0.82
C GLY A 725 36.67 -1.05 -1.55
N GLY A 726 37.12 -2.10 -0.86
CA GLY A 726 37.21 -3.45 -1.41
C GLY A 726 38.31 -3.59 -2.45
N ILE A 727 38.17 -4.55 -3.36
CA ILE A 727 39.18 -4.85 -4.38
C ILE A 727 38.56 -4.72 -5.78
N LEU A 728 39.22 -3.97 -6.66
CA LEU A 728 38.99 -4.01 -8.10
C LEU A 728 40.12 -4.83 -8.73
N VAL A 729 39.78 -5.93 -9.38
CA VAL A 729 40.71 -6.84 -10.03
C VAL A 729 40.69 -6.58 -11.53
N LEU A 730 41.84 -6.43 -12.15
CA LEU A 730 41.98 -6.48 -13.61
C LEU A 730 42.45 -7.89 -13.98
N ASP A 731 41.65 -8.66 -14.72
CA ASP A 731 42.03 -9.99 -15.21
C ASP A 731 42.30 -9.94 -16.71
N ASN A 732 43.59 -9.86 -17.06
CA ASN A 732 44.06 -9.64 -18.44
C ASN A 732 43.31 -8.48 -19.12
N ALA A 733 43.00 -7.44 -18.34
CA ALA A 733 42.10 -6.37 -18.72
C ALA A 733 42.84 -5.04 -18.92
N THR A 734 42.26 -4.19 -19.76
CA THR A 734 42.72 -2.81 -19.97
C THR A 734 41.67 -1.83 -19.49
N LEU A 735 41.91 -1.18 -18.35
CA LEU A 735 41.11 -0.05 -17.87
C LEU A 735 41.66 1.25 -18.45
N GLY A 736 40.88 1.86 -19.34
CA GLY A 736 41.17 3.08 -20.04
C GLY A 736 40.64 4.32 -19.36
N LEU A 737 41.51 5.31 -19.18
CA LEU A 737 41.17 6.66 -18.70
C LEU A 737 41.55 7.73 -19.73
N THR A 738 40.76 8.78 -19.84
CA THR A 738 41.05 9.91 -20.72
C THR A 738 42.33 10.62 -20.25
N PRO A 739 43.37 10.76 -21.10
CA PRO A 739 44.62 11.36 -20.68
C PRO A 739 44.46 12.83 -20.27
N THR A 740 44.89 13.20 -19.07
CA THR A 740 45.04 14.61 -18.68
C THR A 740 46.49 15.05 -18.90
N ALA A 741 46.69 16.11 -19.67
CA ALA A 741 48.03 16.60 -19.99
C ALA A 741 48.68 17.32 -18.80
N GLY A 742 49.46 16.61 -17.98
CA GLY A 742 50.30 17.22 -16.94
C GLY A 742 50.80 16.23 -15.88
N ALA A 743 51.99 16.51 -15.31
CA ALA A 743 52.50 15.78 -14.15
C ALA A 743 51.66 16.12 -12.90
N LEU A 744 51.14 15.09 -12.22
CA LEU A 744 50.46 15.18 -10.93
C LEU A 744 51.46 15.68 -9.87
N THR A 745 51.62 17.00 -9.72
CA THR A 745 52.62 17.59 -8.81
C THR A 745 51.96 18.28 -7.62
N GLY A 746 52.05 17.65 -6.44
CA GLY A 746 51.79 18.28 -5.14
C GLY A 746 50.36 18.16 -4.58
N PRO A 747 50.06 18.82 -3.44
CA PRO A 747 48.87 18.61 -2.61
C PRO A 747 47.53 19.07 -3.23
N ALA A 748 47.51 19.35 -4.53
CA ALA A 748 46.34 19.77 -5.30
C ALA A 748 45.48 18.60 -5.81
N VAL A 749 45.83 17.35 -5.49
CA VAL A 749 45.05 16.13 -5.86
C VAL A 749 44.41 15.44 -4.64
N ASN A 750 44.42 16.12 -3.50
CA ASN A 750 43.84 15.61 -2.28
C ASN A 750 42.36 16.02 -2.21
N ARG A 751 41.48 15.06 -1.83
CA ARG A 751 40.13 15.23 -1.23
C ARG A 751 38.88 14.83 -2.04
N LEU A 752 38.86 13.72 -2.76
CA LEU A 752 37.59 13.13 -3.20
C LEU A 752 37.35 11.76 -2.56
N SER A 753 36.59 11.75 -1.47
CA SER A 753 36.04 10.54 -0.84
C SER A 753 34.79 10.05 -1.58
N ALA A 754 34.30 8.84 -1.28
CA ALA A 754 32.99 8.38 -1.77
C ALA A 754 31.84 9.34 -1.41
N ALA A 755 31.99 10.11 -0.32
CA ALA A 755 31.02 11.14 0.08
C ALA A 755 31.15 12.42 -0.75
N ASP A 756 32.36 12.77 -1.22
CA ASP A 756 32.56 13.91 -2.12
C ASP A 756 32.07 13.57 -3.54
N ILE A 757 32.20 12.30 -3.96
CA ILE A 757 31.63 11.76 -5.21
C ILE A 757 30.10 11.82 -5.21
N ALA A 758 29.47 11.60 -4.05
CA ALA A 758 28.04 11.74 -3.89
C ALA A 758 27.57 13.21 -3.75
N ALA A 759 28.49 14.15 -3.48
CA ALA A 759 28.16 15.56 -3.20
C ALA A 759 28.39 16.50 -4.40
N ASP A 760 29.40 16.24 -5.25
CA ASP A 760 29.62 16.97 -6.51
C ASP A 760 30.37 16.06 -7.51
N PRO A 761 29.64 15.28 -8.32
CA PRO A 761 30.22 14.36 -9.28
C PRO A 761 30.96 15.05 -10.44
N THR A 762 30.64 16.32 -10.69
CA THR A 762 31.12 17.12 -11.83
C THR A 762 32.55 17.62 -11.60
N LEU A 763 32.87 17.90 -10.33
CA LEU A 763 34.21 18.22 -9.85
C LEU A 763 35.15 17.01 -9.97
N VAL A 764 34.64 15.79 -9.68
CA VAL A 764 35.42 14.54 -9.69
C VAL A 764 35.85 14.11 -11.10
N ALA A 765 34.94 14.20 -12.07
CA ALA A 765 35.20 13.83 -13.47
C ALA A 765 36.22 14.76 -14.13
N THR A 766 36.26 16.04 -13.72
CA THR A 766 37.10 17.08 -14.33
C THR A 766 38.48 17.16 -13.67
N GLU A 767 38.62 16.87 -12.37
CA GLU A 767 39.83 17.23 -11.62
C GLU A 767 40.91 16.13 -11.50
N THR A 768 40.58 14.84 -11.67
CA THR A 768 41.57 13.77 -11.39
C THR A 768 42.22 13.17 -12.64
N GLY A 769 41.46 12.87 -13.71
CA GLY A 769 42.01 12.22 -14.91
C GLY A 769 42.78 10.93 -14.62
N ALA A 770 42.46 10.27 -13.51
CA ALA A 770 43.26 9.24 -12.88
C ALA A 770 42.37 8.18 -12.23
N LEU A 771 42.98 7.02 -11.95
CA LEU A 771 42.43 6.05 -11.02
C LEU A 771 42.93 6.41 -9.61
N THR A 772 41.99 6.68 -8.70
CA THR A 772 42.28 6.94 -7.29
C THR A 772 41.93 5.73 -6.43
N LEU A 773 42.84 5.31 -5.55
CA LEU A 773 42.61 4.28 -4.54
C LEU A 773 42.54 4.96 -3.17
N GLY A 774 41.39 4.89 -2.50
CA GLY A 774 41.27 5.30 -1.11
C GLY A 774 41.97 4.33 -0.15
N GLU A 775 42.18 4.73 1.11
CA GLU A 775 42.90 3.92 2.11
C GLU A 775 42.29 2.51 2.34
N GLY A 776 40.98 2.35 2.11
CA GLY A 776 40.27 1.07 2.21
C GLY A 776 40.10 0.31 0.87
N GLY A 777 40.59 0.88 -0.22
CA GLY A 777 40.50 0.34 -1.58
C GLY A 777 41.79 -0.32 -2.03
N ALA A 778 41.67 -1.32 -2.91
CA ALA A 778 42.81 -1.94 -3.55
C ALA A 778 42.57 -2.21 -5.05
N LEU A 779 43.62 -2.07 -5.83
CA LEU A 779 43.71 -2.51 -7.22
C LEU A 779 44.53 -3.80 -7.28
N SER A 780 44.02 -4.82 -7.95
CA SER A 780 44.70 -6.08 -8.19
C SER A 780 44.82 -6.33 -9.69
N SER A 781 45.83 -7.11 -10.09
CA SER A 781 46.01 -7.55 -11.46
C SER A 781 46.30 -9.04 -11.49
N ILE A 782 45.59 -9.76 -12.34
CA ILE A 782 45.81 -11.17 -12.70
C ILE A 782 46.22 -11.21 -14.17
N GLY A 783 47.31 -11.92 -14.47
CA GLY A 783 47.91 -11.95 -15.80
C GLY A 783 48.57 -10.62 -16.17
N ASP A 784 48.48 -10.23 -17.45
CA ASP A 784 49.05 -8.96 -17.94
C ASP A 784 47.93 -7.94 -18.12
N SER A 785 47.79 -7.02 -17.17
CA SER A 785 46.76 -5.98 -17.17
C SER A 785 47.34 -4.60 -17.35
N VAL A 786 46.51 -3.70 -17.88
CA VAL A 786 46.90 -2.33 -18.21
C VAL A 786 45.92 -1.34 -17.59
N LEU A 787 46.45 -0.38 -16.83
CA LEU A 787 45.78 0.88 -16.55
C LEU A 787 46.30 1.91 -17.55
N SER A 788 45.48 2.23 -18.56
CA SER A 788 45.82 3.27 -19.52
C SER A 788 45.45 4.65 -18.97
N GLY A 789 46.28 5.19 -18.08
CA GLY A 789 46.04 6.45 -17.39
C GLY A 789 46.97 6.65 -16.20
N ASN A 790 46.71 7.70 -15.41
CA ASN A 790 47.44 7.97 -14.18
C ASN A 790 46.88 7.14 -13.01
N LEU A 791 47.75 6.84 -12.02
CA LEU A 791 47.39 6.11 -10.81
C LEU A 791 47.77 6.90 -9.55
N ILE A 792 46.80 7.14 -8.68
CA ILE A 792 46.99 7.76 -7.37
C ILE A 792 46.59 6.75 -6.33
N SER A 793 47.53 6.38 -5.47
CA SER A 793 47.35 5.29 -4.52
C SER A 793 47.52 5.79 -3.09
N ALA A 794 46.43 5.81 -2.33
CA ALA A 794 46.47 5.83 -0.87
C ALA A 794 46.16 4.45 -0.26
N GLY A 795 45.79 3.48 -1.11
CA GLY A 795 45.45 2.10 -0.76
C GLY A 795 46.44 1.09 -1.33
N GLY A 796 45.96 -0.14 -1.56
CA GLY A 796 46.81 -1.27 -1.94
C GLY A 796 46.88 -1.56 -3.43
N ILE A 797 48.08 -1.85 -3.94
CA ILE A 797 48.30 -2.55 -5.19
C ILE A 797 48.62 -4.01 -4.84
N LEU A 798 47.73 -4.91 -5.24
CA LEU A 798 47.71 -6.33 -4.87
C LEU A 798 48.04 -7.20 -6.07
N LEU A 799 49.34 -7.38 -6.36
CA LEU A 799 49.80 -8.31 -7.40
C LEU A 799 49.96 -9.74 -6.86
N SER A 800 50.21 -9.89 -5.55
CA SER A 800 50.26 -11.21 -4.91
C SER A 800 48.95 -12.01 -4.95
N ASN A 801 47.82 -11.34 -5.24
CA ASN A 801 46.52 -11.99 -5.42
C ASN A 801 46.11 -13.02 -4.33
N THR A 802 46.58 -12.82 -3.09
CA THR A 802 46.38 -13.73 -1.96
C THR A 802 44.99 -13.62 -1.30
N TYR A 803 44.10 -12.82 -1.88
CA TYR A 803 42.70 -12.70 -1.46
C TYR A 803 41.87 -13.89 -1.94
N THR A 804 40.69 -14.06 -1.37
CA THR A 804 39.74 -15.10 -1.78
C THR A 804 39.26 -14.88 -3.21
N GLY A 805 39.57 -15.82 -4.12
CA GLY A 805 39.22 -15.72 -5.53
C GLY A 805 40.36 -15.24 -6.45
N GLY A 806 41.49 -14.80 -5.89
CA GLY A 806 42.71 -14.53 -6.66
C GLY A 806 43.42 -15.81 -7.09
N ASN A 807 44.51 -15.67 -7.86
CA ASN A 807 45.31 -16.80 -8.35
C ASN A 807 46.33 -17.33 -7.31
N GLY A 808 46.32 -16.82 -6.08
CA GLY A 808 47.19 -17.26 -4.98
C GLY A 808 48.64 -16.83 -5.18
N ALA A 809 49.61 -17.60 -4.66
CA ALA A 809 51.05 -17.30 -4.80
C ALA A 809 51.61 -17.62 -6.20
N ALA A 810 50.79 -17.45 -7.23
CA ALA A 810 51.28 -17.46 -8.61
C ALA A 810 52.23 -16.27 -8.78
N THR A 811 53.17 -16.40 -9.71
CA THR A 811 54.07 -15.31 -10.08
C THR A 811 53.85 -14.95 -11.53
N ASP A 812 54.44 -13.84 -11.96
CA ASP A 812 54.40 -13.29 -13.32
C ASP A 812 53.13 -12.49 -13.63
N ASP A 813 52.37 -12.09 -12.60
CA ASP A 813 51.32 -11.09 -12.76
C ASP A 813 51.95 -9.71 -12.99
N ARG A 814 51.36 -8.95 -13.90
CA ARG A 814 51.92 -7.67 -14.36
C ARG A 814 50.83 -6.61 -14.44
N LEU A 815 51.03 -5.52 -13.70
CA LEU A 815 50.27 -4.28 -13.87
C LEU A 815 51.11 -3.25 -14.61
N THR A 816 50.64 -2.79 -15.77
CA THR A 816 51.23 -1.67 -16.50
C THR A 816 50.38 -0.41 -16.31
N VAL A 817 50.95 0.65 -15.75
CA VAL A 817 50.38 2.00 -15.66
C VAL A 817 51.02 2.85 -16.76
N THR A 818 50.25 3.22 -17.78
CA THR A 818 50.81 3.96 -18.92
C THR A 818 51.08 5.44 -18.60
N GLY A 819 50.45 5.98 -17.56
CA GLY A 819 50.63 7.34 -17.08
C GLY A 819 51.58 7.47 -15.88
N THR A 820 51.40 8.55 -15.13
CA THR A 820 52.15 8.88 -13.91
C THR A 820 51.59 8.13 -12.70
N TYR A 821 52.47 7.74 -11.78
CA TYR A 821 52.15 7.14 -10.50
C TYR A 821 52.44 8.08 -9.33
N LEU A 822 51.51 8.16 -8.38
CA LEU A 822 51.68 8.86 -7.10
C LEU A 822 51.30 7.93 -5.93
N GLY A 823 52.28 7.61 -5.07
CA GLY A 823 52.04 6.94 -3.79
C GLY A 823 51.82 7.97 -2.67
N GLU A 824 50.63 8.00 -2.08
CA GLU A 824 50.28 8.92 -0.99
C GLU A 824 50.69 8.38 0.39
N ASN A 825 51.30 9.26 1.18
CA ASN A 825 51.59 9.02 2.59
C ASN A 825 50.55 9.74 3.45
N ASN A 826 49.56 9.03 4.00
CA ASN A 826 48.45 9.71 4.68
C ASN A 826 48.61 9.93 6.19
N GLY A 827 49.72 9.54 6.82
CA GLY A 827 50.00 9.89 8.22
C GLY A 827 49.03 9.32 9.29
N SER A 828 47.89 8.74 8.89
CA SER A 828 46.86 8.12 9.73
C SER A 828 46.62 6.63 9.46
N GLY A 829 47.24 6.04 8.42
CA GLY A 829 47.11 4.63 8.00
C GLY A 829 48.41 4.06 7.42
N GLU A 830 48.36 2.89 6.75
CA GLU A 830 49.54 2.26 6.11
C GLU A 830 50.10 3.06 4.90
N GLY A 831 49.32 3.99 4.33
CA GLY A 831 49.68 4.74 3.11
C GLY A 831 49.58 3.87 1.85
N ALA A 832 50.21 4.29 0.75
CA ALA A 832 50.33 3.47 -0.46
C ALA A 832 51.17 2.21 -0.20
N TRP A 833 50.69 1.04 -0.64
CA TRP A 833 51.45 -0.20 -0.54
C TRP A 833 51.30 -1.09 -1.76
N LEU A 834 52.35 -1.86 -2.06
CA LEU A 834 52.44 -2.82 -3.16
C LEU A 834 52.80 -4.18 -2.58
N THR A 835 52.02 -5.22 -2.86
CA THR A 835 52.35 -6.60 -2.48
C THR A 835 52.48 -7.47 -3.71
N LEU A 836 53.57 -8.22 -3.79
CA LEU A 836 53.97 -9.04 -4.94
C LEU A 836 54.58 -10.37 -4.47
N ASP A 837 54.36 -11.40 -5.26
CA ASP A 837 54.93 -12.73 -5.08
C ASP A 837 56.21 -12.88 -5.93
N THR A 838 57.24 -13.43 -5.30
CA THR A 838 58.53 -13.70 -5.94
C THR A 838 59.02 -15.07 -5.52
N VAL A 839 59.46 -15.90 -6.47
CA VAL A 839 60.22 -17.12 -6.17
C VAL A 839 61.66 -16.71 -5.86
N LEU A 840 61.95 -16.29 -4.62
CA LEU A 840 63.26 -15.75 -4.23
C LEU A 840 64.42 -16.69 -4.60
N GLY A 841 65.22 -16.29 -5.60
CA GLY A 841 66.32 -17.05 -6.19
C GLY A 841 67.41 -16.13 -6.79
N ASP A 842 67.87 -16.42 -8.00
CA ASP A 842 68.83 -15.61 -8.75
C ASP A 842 68.13 -14.55 -9.63
N ASP A 843 68.84 -13.91 -10.57
CA ASP A 843 68.32 -12.85 -11.43
C ASP A 843 67.12 -13.27 -12.30
N ASP A 844 66.98 -14.57 -12.59
CA ASP A 844 65.93 -15.14 -13.45
C ASP A 844 64.67 -15.55 -12.65
N SER A 845 64.57 -15.13 -11.38
CA SER A 845 63.44 -15.45 -10.51
C SER A 845 62.11 -14.97 -11.11
N ALA A 846 61.13 -15.88 -11.16
CA ALA A 846 59.75 -15.53 -11.51
C ALA A 846 59.18 -14.61 -10.43
N THR A 847 58.53 -13.53 -10.87
CA THR A 847 58.08 -12.45 -9.99
C THR A 847 56.98 -11.65 -10.62
N ASP A 848 56.05 -11.18 -9.80
CA ASP A 848 55.10 -10.15 -10.21
C ASP A 848 55.81 -8.83 -10.45
N ARG A 849 55.21 -7.98 -11.30
CA ARG A 849 55.82 -6.73 -11.77
C ARG A 849 54.84 -5.57 -11.83
N LEU A 850 55.28 -4.42 -11.31
CA LEU A 850 54.64 -3.13 -11.56
C LEU A 850 55.45 -2.36 -12.60
N VAL A 851 54.82 -1.90 -13.67
CA VAL A 851 55.48 -1.04 -14.67
C VAL A 851 54.75 0.27 -14.81
N ILE A 852 55.50 1.37 -14.81
CA ILE A 852 55.01 2.75 -14.88
C ILE A 852 55.72 3.41 -16.06
N ASN A 853 54.99 3.79 -17.10
CA ASN A 853 55.56 4.43 -18.28
C ASN A 853 55.75 5.96 -18.10
N GLY A 854 55.10 6.57 -17.12
CA GLY A 854 55.28 7.97 -16.74
C GLY A 854 56.24 8.17 -15.57
N ASP A 855 56.10 9.32 -14.90
CA ASP A 855 56.85 9.63 -13.67
C ASP A 855 56.30 8.83 -12.48
N ALA A 856 57.14 8.56 -11.47
CA ALA A 856 56.72 7.94 -10.21
C ALA A 856 57.15 8.81 -9.02
N THR A 857 56.17 9.28 -8.25
CA THR A 857 56.37 10.24 -7.15
C THR A 857 55.69 9.78 -5.86
N GLY A 858 55.99 10.44 -4.74
CA GLY A 858 55.45 10.07 -3.43
C GLY A 858 56.25 8.93 -2.78
N THR A 859 55.61 8.08 -1.98
CA THR A 859 56.25 6.92 -1.33
C THR A 859 55.29 5.75 -1.28
N THR A 860 55.80 4.56 -1.54
CA THR A 860 55.04 3.31 -1.53
C THR A 860 55.80 2.23 -0.77
N SER A 861 55.11 1.55 0.15
CA SER A 861 55.67 0.41 0.87
C SER A 861 55.58 -0.86 0.03
N VAL A 862 56.71 -1.50 -0.28
CA VAL A 862 56.78 -2.73 -1.08
C VAL A 862 56.89 -3.94 -0.16
N ARG A 863 55.98 -4.90 -0.29
CA ARG A 863 55.99 -6.19 0.41
C ARG A 863 56.23 -7.30 -0.60
N VAL A 864 57.20 -8.16 -0.30
CA VAL A 864 57.56 -9.30 -1.14
C VAL A 864 57.22 -10.57 -0.39
N ASN A 865 56.33 -11.36 -0.96
CA ASN A 865 55.99 -12.69 -0.48
C ASN A 865 56.88 -13.72 -1.18
N ASN A 866 57.55 -14.57 -0.42
CA ASN A 866 58.34 -15.65 -1.00
C ASN A 866 57.42 -16.80 -1.45
N ALA A 867 57.19 -16.92 -2.75
CA ALA A 867 56.35 -17.95 -3.38
C ALA A 867 57.07 -19.31 -3.51
N GLY A 868 57.75 -19.75 -2.45
CA GLY A 868 58.46 -21.04 -2.39
C GLY A 868 59.89 -21.05 -2.92
N GLY A 869 60.51 -19.88 -3.10
CA GLY A 869 61.92 -19.74 -3.44
C GLY A 869 62.85 -20.21 -2.32
N LEU A 870 63.96 -20.85 -2.71
CA LEU A 870 64.97 -21.42 -1.79
C LEU A 870 66.11 -20.45 -1.47
N GLY A 871 66.17 -19.30 -2.15
CA GLY A 871 67.25 -18.34 -2.09
C GLY A 871 68.47 -18.71 -2.93
N ASP A 872 69.01 -17.74 -3.66
CA ASP A 872 70.31 -17.80 -4.30
C ASP A 872 70.94 -16.40 -4.41
N LYS A 873 72.20 -16.33 -4.86
CA LYS A 873 72.91 -15.08 -5.09
C LYS A 873 72.46 -14.40 -6.38
N THR A 874 71.99 -13.16 -6.31
CA THR A 874 71.75 -12.32 -7.48
C THR A 874 73.05 -11.68 -7.98
N LEU A 875 73.15 -11.46 -9.29
CA LEU A 875 74.24 -10.70 -9.92
C LEU A 875 73.78 -9.29 -10.29
N ASN A 876 72.67 -9.18 -11.02
CA ASN A 876 72.05 -7.93 -11.45
C ASN A 876 70.78 -7.61 -10.65
N GLY A 877 70.19 -8.61 -9.98
CA GLY A 877 68.99 -8.45 -9.14
C GLY A 877 67.70 -8.92 -9.80
N ILE A 878 66.67 -9.18 -8.98
CA ILE A 878 65.32 -9.56 -9.42
C ILE A 878 64.50 -8.29 -9.62
N ASN A 879 64.20 -7.91 -10.86
CA ASN A 879 63.45 -6.67 -11.16
C ASN A 879 61.96 -6.80 -10.80
N LEU A 880 61.50 -5.92 -9.90
CA LEU A 880 60.11 -5.86 -9.44
C LEU A 880 59.33 -4.69 -10.05
N ILE A 881 59.98 -3.54 -10.20
CA ILE A 881 59.31 -2.29 -10.60
C ILE A 881 60.14 -1.60 -11.69
N THR A 882 59.50 -1.23 -12.79
CA THR A 882 60.11 -0.44 -13.87
C THR A 882 59.40 0.91 -13.99
N VAL A 883 60.16 2.00 -14.00
CA VAL A 883 59.67 3.37 -14.21
C VAL A 883 60.40 3.99 -15.40
N ASP A 884 59.70 4.26 -16.49
CA ASP A 884 60.30 4.87 -17.68
C ASP A 884 60.58 6.38 -17.47
N GLY A 885 59.73 7.08 -16.70
CA GLY A 885 59.89 8.50 -16.37
C GLY A 885 60.76 8.77 -15.14
N LEU A 886 60.62 9.97 -14.55
CA LEU A 886 61.39 10.43 -13.39
C LEU A 886 60.92 9.77 -12.09
N ALA A 887 61.86 9.37 -11.23
CA ALA A 887 61.55 8.86 -9.90
C ALA A 887 62.65 9.12 -8.85
N GLN A 888 62.23 9.33 -7.59
CA GLN A 888 63.12 9.57 -6.45
C GLN A 888 63.52 8.25 -5.77
N ASP A 889 64.59 8.25 -4.96
CA ASP A 889 65.08 7.04 -4.29
C ASP A 889 64.06 6.47 -3.28
N ASP A 890 63.30 7.36 -2.65
CA ASP A 890 62.29 7.04 -1.64
C ASP A 890 60.88 6.82 -2.23
N THR A 891 60.74 6.75 -3.56
CA THR A 891 59.45 6.42 -4.20
C THR A 891 58.96 5.03 -3.80
N PHE A 892 59.86 4.05 -3.69
CA PHE A 892 59.53 2.68 -3.29
C PHE A 892 60.47 2.19 -2.19
N LEU A 893 59.90 1.77 -1.06
CA LEU A 893 60.63 1.34 0.13
C LEU A 893 60.20 -0.07 0.54
N LEU A 894 61.16 -0.98 0.69
CA LEU A 894 60.87 -2.35 1.14
C LEU A 894 60.37 -2.36 2.59
N ALA A 895 59.21 -2.96 2.82
CA ALA A 895 58.77 -3.44 4.12
C ALA A 895 59.28 -4.87 4.31
N GLY A 896 60.52 -4.97 4.80
CA GLY A 896 61.19 -6.25 5.01
C GLY A 896 60.72 -6.98 6.27
N ASP A 897 61.01 -8.27 6.32
CA ASP A 897 60.78 -9.11 7.51
C ASP A 897 61.74 -8.74 8.66
N TYR A 898 62.90 -8.17 8.31
CA TYR A 898 63.94 -7.77 9.26
C TYR A 898 64.85 -6.69 8.67
N VAL A 899 65.69 -6.12 9.55
CA VAL A 899 66.70 -5.13 9.19
C VAL A 899 68.08 -5.78 9.23
N THR A 900 68.83 -5.69 8.15
CA THR A 900 70.22 -6.16 8.03
C THR A 900 71.15 -5.37 8.97
N THR A 901 72.35 -5.90 9.23
CA THR A 901 73.28 -5.27 10.21
C THR A 901 73.75 -3.87 9.76
N ASP A 902 73.76 -3.63 8.46
CA ASP A 902 74.05 -2.35 7.81
C ASP A 902 72.83 -1.43 7.66
N GLY A 903 71.66 -1.84 8.16
CA GLY A 903 70.49 -0.97 8.37
C GLY A 903 69.43 -1.01 7.28
N TYR A 904 69.53 -1.90 6.29
CA TYR A 904 68.55 -2.03 5.21
C TYR A 904 67.43 -3.00 5.57
N GLN A 905 66.21 -2.71 5.13
CA GLN A 905 65.10 -3.67 5.19
C GLN A 905 65.40 -4.83 4.23
N ALA A 906 65.09 -6.07 4.64
CA ALA A 906 65.30 -7.25 3.82
C ALA A 906 64.19 -8.30 3.99
N VAL A 907 63.93 -9.05 2.92
CA VAL A 907 63.11 -10.28 2.93
C VAL A 907 64.00 -11.51 2.82
N VAL A 908 63.58 -12.63 3.41
CA VAL A 908 64.41 -13.84 3.53
C VAL A 908 64.01 -14.91 2.52
N GLY A 909 64.97 -15.32 1.67
CA GLY A 909 64.89 -16.53 0.87
C GLY A 909 66.00 -17.50 1.28
N GLY A 910 65.67 -18.59 1.97
CA GLY A 910 66.65 -19.57 2.47
C GLY A 910 67.76 -18.95 3.33
N ALA A 911 69.00 -19.01 2.84
CA ALA A 911 70.18 -18.45 3.52
C ALA A 911 70.51 -17.00 3.10
N TYR A 912 69.68 -16.40 2.25
CA TYR A 912 69.94 -15.11 1.61
C TYR A 912 68.99 -14.02 2.10
N ALA A 913 69.57 -12.84 2.23
CA ALA A 913 68.93 -11.57 2.56
C ALA A 913 68.68 -10.79 1.27
N TYR A 914 67.44 -10.47 0.93
CA TYR A 914 67.13 -9.68 -0.27
C TYR A 914 66.74 -8.25 0.11
N THR A 915 67.52 -7.27 -0.35
CA THR A 915 67.26 -5.83 -0.14
C THR A 915 66.79 -5.18 -1.43
N LEU A 916 65.89 -4.19 -1.35
CA LEU A 916 65.43 -3.45 -2.53
C LEU A 916 66.44 -2.33 -2.87
N GLN A 917 66.90 -2.31 -4.11
CA GLN A 917 67.84 -1.34 -4.66
C GLN A 917 67.24 -0.69 -5.90
N ALA A 918 67.55 0.59 -6.12
CA ALA A 918 67.21 1.28 -7.36
C ALA A 918 68.46 1.42 -8.24
N ASP A 919 68.31 1.28 -9.55
CA ASP A 919 69.37 1.66 -10.49
C ASP A 919 69.39 3.19 -10.75
N GLY A 920 70.46 3.63 -11.42
CA GLY A 920 70.63 5.03 -11.81
C GLY A 920 70.86 6.01 -10.64
N GLU A 921 70.96 7.29 -10.97
CA GLU A 921 71.00 8.37 -9.99
C GLU A 921 69.56 8.82 -9.65
N ALA A 922 69.35 9.27 -8.41
CA ALA A 922 68.06 9.81 -7.98
C ALA A 922 67.55 10.91 -8.93
N ALA A 923 66.24 10.91 -9.22
CA ALA A 923 65.59 11.87 -10.10
C ALA A 923 66.14 11.88 -11.54
N THR A 924 66.50 10.70 -12.07
CA THR A 924 66.74 10.46 -13.49
C THR A 924 65.63 9.59 -14.11
N GLU A 925 65.47 9.67 -15.44
CA GLU A 925 64.49 8.85 -16.19
C GLU A 925 64.99 7.41 -16.37
N GLY A 926 64.05 6.47 -16.49
CA GLY A 926 64.34 5.07 -16.84
C GLY A 926 64.94 4.24 -15.71
N ARG A 927 64.38 4.35 -14.50
CA ARG A 927 64.86 3.67 -13.29
C ARG A 927 64.07 2.40 -12.97
N ASN A 928 64.75 1.40 -12.42
CA ASN A 928 64.18 0.13 -11.98
C ASN A 928 64.50 -0.15 -10.51
N TRP A 929 63.58 -0.82 -9.82
CA TRP A 929 63.77 -1.34 -8.47
C TRP A 929 63.87 -2.87 -8.51
N TYR A 930 64.96 -3.39 -7.96
CA TYR A 930 65.28 -4.80 -7.97
C TYR A 930 65.69 -5.31 -6.58
N LEU A 931 65.43 -6.58 -6.30
CA LEU A 931 65.95 -7.25 -5.12
C LEU A 931 67.38 -7.73 -5.37
N SER A 932 68.31 -7.30 -4.53
CA SER A 932 69.70 -7.76 -4.51
C SER A 932 69.94 -8.61 -3.27
N SER A 933 70.55 -9.79 -3.46
CA SER A 933 70.74 -10.78 -2.41
C SER A 933 72.17 -10.84 -1.88
N GLU A 934 72.27 -10.96 -0.55
CA GLU A 934 73.52 -11.22 0.15
C GLU A 934 73.39 -12.43 1.09
N LEU A 935 74.49 -13.15 1.29
CA LEU A 935 74.51 -14.31 2.18
C LEU A 935 74.39 -13.86 3.65
N MET A 936 73.45 -14.43 4.40
CA MET A 936 73.38 -14.20 5.85
C MET A 936 74.56 -14.87 6.57
N LEU A 937 75.56 -14.08 6.97
CA LEU A 937 76.65 -14.55 7.82
C LEU A 937 76.18 -14.62 9.28
N THR A 938 75.75 -15.81 9.70
CA THR A 938 75.32 -16.07 11.09
C THR A 938 76.53 -16.36 12.00
N GLU A 939 77.22 -15.33 12.48
CA GLU A 939 78.06 -15.47 13.69
C GLU A 939 77.15 -15.47 14.94
N GLY A 940 76.62 -16.66 15.28
CA GLY A 940 75.92 -16.92 16.53
C GLY A 940 74.62 -17.70 16.36
N VAL A 941 74.61 -18.95 16.82
CA VAL A 941 73.47 -19.89 16.74
C VAL A 941 72.17 -19.25 17.28
N ARG A 942 71.15 -19.12 16.43
CA ARG A 942 69.74 -18.97 16.83
C ARG A 942 68.83 -19.77 15.91
N TYR A 943 67.86 -20.46 16.51
CA TYR A 943 66.92 -21.37 15.86
C TYR A 943 65.79 -20.60 15.15
N GLN A 944 65.25 -21.18 14.06
CA GLN A 944 64.10 -20.65 13.33
C GLN A 944 62.85 -20.49 14.21
N ALA A 945 62.03 -19.49 13.91
CA ALA A 945 60.69 -19.37 14.45
C ALA A 945 59.80 -20.50 13.89
N GLY A 946 59.50 -21.51 14.73
CA GLY A 946 58.70 -22.69 14.34
C GLY A 946 59.08 -24.00 15.05
N VAL A 947 60.21 -24.06 15.77
CA VAL A 947 60.65 -25.30 16.44
C VAL A 947 59.86 -25.57 17.73
N PRO A 948 59.32 -26.79 17.96
CA PRO A 948 58.55 -27.12 19.15
C PRO A 948 59.32 -26.93 20.47
N LEU A 949 58.65 -26.38 21.48
CA LEU A 949 59.21 -25.93 22.76
C LEU A 949 60.01 -26.98 23.56
N TYR A 950 59.88 -28.28 23.27
CA TYR A 950 60.57 -29.34 24.01
C TYR A 950 62.05 -29.47 23.66
N GLU A 951 62.50 -28.93 22.52
CA GLU A 951 63.92 -28.91 22.13
C GLU A 951 64.75 -27.84 22.88
N GLN A 952 64.11 -26.98 23.69
CA GLN A 952 64.78 -25.93 24.49
C GLN A 952 65.20 -26.38 25.91
N TYR A 953 64.85 -27.59 26.33
CA TYR A 953 64.98 -28.03 27.73
C TYR A 953 66.41 -28.18 28.32
N PRO A 954 67.51 -28.41 27.55
CA PRO A 954 68.83 -28.58 28.17
C PRO A 954 69.47 -27.31 28.74
N GLN A 955 68.99 -26.10 28.40
CA GLN A 955 69.65 -24.84 28.79
C GLN A 955 68.91 -24.04 29.88
N VAL A 956 67.68 -24.43 30.26
CA VAL A 956 66.93 -23.80 31.38
C VAL A 956 67.39 -24.31 32.76
N LEU A 957 68.15 -25.42 32.80
CA LEU A 957 68.71 -26.00 34.04
C LEU A 957 70.14 -25.54 34.37
N ALA A 958 70.69 -24.56 33.64
CA ALA A 958 72.00 -23.97 33.90
C ALA A 958 71.92 -22.46 34.24
N ALA A 959 70.81 -22.03 34.83
CA ALA A 959 70.67 -20.77 35.59
C ALA A 959 70.59 -21.07 37.09
#